data_AF-A0A535I7B3-F1
#
_entry.id   AF-A0A535I7B3-F1
#
_cell.length_a   1.000
_cell.length_b   1.000
_cell.length_c   1.000
_cell.angle_alpha   90.00
_cell.angle_beta   90.00
_cell.angle_gamma   90.00
#
_symmetry.space_group_name_H-M   'P 1'
#
loop_
_entity.id
_entity.type
_entity.pdbx_description
1 polymer ?
#
loop_
_entity_poly.entity_id
_entity_poly.type
_entity_poly.pdbx_seq_one_letter_code
_entity_poly.pdbx_strand_id
1 'polypeptide(L)'
;MAQPIPGTSCSLFPADSVFNADISKLPVHSQSATWMGNMTQHSNLHPDLGTFAQWYGIPINVAPPPTSGRTPTFLYNSESDHPTEGYPIDQNTFIEGGPGASSGSDRHALVVSSTLCKLYEIYNLQNFTSGQTPQAGSGAVWNLSSDAMRPIGWTSADAAGLPMAPLLLRPDEILAGSIAHAIRFTAHCTHGYIWPGSHDAGSCDSSFPPMGARFRLRANFDISGFSANTQVVLRAFQRYGMILADNGSDWFFGGTTDNWWGTTAGGMVVSELKNIPAAQFDAVDESGMQAAPGSYAALSCAGTPLFTSYFSWFDKASAGMVNDNIHLLNTGGSMSTGCLSLGGVSVPFNVAAGQETYLSFPAGTIGGPVVVSVLSGPAVLASQRVQYYQSFNEVWAMSPSQAATTSYLSWFDKASTGMVGDNIHVLNPGSVVAHVIASLTGATPIAFTLAAGAETYASFPAGTIGGPVVVTADQAVLASQRVQYYQTFNEVVARGAARASMTSYFNWFDKASAGMVGDNIHLLNTGGSPAHITVGMPGTSPVVVTLAPLAETYVTFAAGKIGGPVTVTSDQPVLSSQRVQYNQSFNETPSESAAQAQTSSHIMWFDKTSAGMLNDNIHVLNTSGLPASVTVKLGTSSDVFTLPAGMETYVSFPAGNIGGPVTITSSQPVLAAQRVQYFQTFNEVPAA
;
A
#
# COMPACT_ATOMS: atom_id res chain seq x y z
N MET A 1 -7.21 -8.84 21.68
CA MET A 1 -8.12 -9.82 21.05
C MET A 1 -9.42 -9.81 21.82
N ALA A 2 -10.55 -10.07 21.16
CA ALA A 2 -11.88 -10.13 21.78
C ALA A 2 -11.95 -11.20 22.88
N GLN A 3 -12.82 -11.00 23.88
CA GLN A 3 -12.97 -11.98 24.95
C GLN A 3 -13.76 -13.21 24.45
N PRO A 4 -13.36 -14.44 24.82
CA PRO A 4 -14.16 -15.63 24.55
C PRO A 4 -15.59 -15.47 25.09
N ILE A 5 -16.56 -16.13 24.47
CA ILE A 5 -17.93 -16.16 25.02
C ILE A 5 -17.93 -16.89 26.36
N PRO A 6 -18.58 -16.38 27.42
CA PRO A 6 -18.65 -17.03 28.72
C PRO A 6 -19.14 -18.47 28.58
N GLY A 7 -18.41 -19.41 29.20
CA GLY A 7 -18.69 -20.85 29.06
C GLY A 7 -17.95 -21.52 27.90
N THR A 8 -17.08 -20.80 27.19
CA THR A 8 -16.22 -21.34 26.12
C THR A 8 -14.77 -20.87 26.30
N SER A 9 -13.83 -21.56 25.64
CA SER A 9 -12.42 -21.15 25.52
C SER A 9 -12.03 -20.77 24.09
N CYS A 10 -13.01 -20.62 23.19
CA CYS A 10 -12.79 -20.37 21.78
C CYS A 10 -12.50 -18.89 21.54
N SER A 11 -11.44 -18.59 20.78
CA SER A 11 -11.32 -17.28 20.15
C SER A 11 -12.51 -17.06 19.23
N LEU A 12 -13.00 -15.82 19.13
CA LEU A 12 -14.11 -15.48 18.23
C LEU A 12 -13.66 -15.37 16.78
N PHE A 13 -12.45 -14.87 16.55
CA PHE A 13 -11.81 -14.82 15.24
C PHE A 13 -10.29 -14.92 15.39
N PRO A 14 -9.57 -15.22 14.28
CA PRO A 14 -8.14 -15.00 14.20
C PRO A 14 -7.73 -13.58 14.60
N ALA A 15 -6.49 -13.44 15.07
CA ALA A 15 -5.96 -12.16 15.55
C ALA A 15 -5.86 -11.12 14.42
N ASP A 16 -5.67 -11.58 13.19
CA ASP A 16 -5.58 -10.82 11.94
C ASP A 16 -6.93 -10.58 11.27
N SER A 17 -8.05 -10.94 11.89
CA SER A 17 -9.37 -10.66 11.34
C SER A 17 -9.69 -9.17 11.29
N VAL A 18 -10.34 -8.71 10.22
CA VAL A 18 -10.84 -7.33 10.02
C VAL A 18 -11.74 -6.84 11.14
N PHE A 19 -12.44 -7.75 11.81
CA PHE A 19 -13.29 -7.43 12.95
C PHE A 19 -12.46 -6.96 14.16
N ASN A 20 -11.22 -7.42 14.28
CA ASN A 20 -10.26 -7.08 15.34
C ASN A 20 -9.28 -5.96 14.93
N ALA A 21 -9.41 -5.42 13.71
CA ALA A 21 -8.41 -4.54 13.14
C ALA A 21 -8.57 -3.09 13.60
N ASP A 22 -7.45 -2.43 13.91
CA ASP A 22 -7.43 -1.04 14.36
C ASP A 22 -7.62 -0.09 13.18
N ILE A 23 -8.78 0.55 13.13
CA ILE A 23 -9.16 1.46 12.05
C ILE A 23 -8.90 2.94 12.40
N SER A 24 -8.32 3.23 13.57
CA SER A 24 -8.24 4.60 14.12
C SER A 24 -7.47 5.59 13.23
N LYS A 25 -6.59 5.07 12.36
CA LYS A 25 -5.75 5.85 11.44
C LYS A 25 -6.12 5.72 9.97
N LEU A 26 -7.16 4.95 9.64
CA LEU A 26 -7.61 4.83 8.25
C LEU A 26 -8.12 6.16 7.72
N PRO A 27 -7.91 6.44 6.41
CA PRO A 27 -8.46 7.62 5.79
C PRO A 27 -9.99 7.61 5.84
N VAL A 28 -10.58 8.80 5.92
CA VAL A 28 -12.03 8.97 5.78
C VAL A 28 -12.41 8.61 4.35
N HIS A 29 -13.46 7.80 4.20
CA HIS A 29 -13.96 7.38 2.90
C HIS A 29 -14.52 8.57 2.12
N SER A 30 -14.28 8.62 0.82
CA SER A 30 -14.70 9.74 -0.04
C SER A 30 -16.22 9.98 -0.04
N GLN A 31 -17.02 8.93 0.17
CA GLN A 31 -18.48 8.99 0.27
C GLN A 31 -19.00 9.23 1.70
N SER A 32 -18.13 9.42 2.70
CA SER A 32 -18.52 9.55 4.11
C SER A 32 -19.63 10.60 4.30
N ALA A 33 -19.46 11.80 3.75
CA ALA A 33 -20.47 12.87 3.87
C ALA A 33 -21.80 12.51 3.19
N THR A 34 -21.76 11.85 2.01
CA THR A 34 -22.95 11.42 1.27
C THR A 34 -23.73 10.37 2.05
N TRP A 35 -23.06 9.31 2.51
CA TRP A 35 -23.68 8.22 3.24
C TRP A 35 -24.27 8.69 4.57
N MET A 36 -23.52 9.49 5.32
CA MET A 36 -24.00 10.10 6.57
C MET A 36 -25.24 10.99 6.33
N GLY A 37 -25.28 11.74 5.22
CA GLY A 37 -26.43 12.56 4.85
C GLY A 37 -27.69 11.76 4.49
N ASN A 38 -27.54 10.50 4.10
CA ASN A 38 -28.63 9.59 3.79
C ASN A 38 -29.04 8.67 4.96
N MET A 39 -28.36 8.74 6.12
CA MET A 39 -28.70 7.98 7.33
C MET A 39 -29.21 8.91 8.45
N THR A 40 -30.37 9.52 8.23
CA THR A 40 -30.87 10.64 9.05
C THR A 40 -32.18 10.37 9.79
N GLN A 41 -32.71 9.14 9.78
CA GLN A 41 -33.90 8.79 10.57
C GLN A 41 -33.68 9.05 12.08
N HIS A 42 -32.43 8.94 12.53
CA HIS A 42 -32.02 9.22 13.90
C HIS A 42 -30.77 10.09 13.92
N SER A 43 -30.77 11.13 14.76
CA SER A 43 -29.62 12.03 14.95
C SER A 43 -28.56 11.46 15.90
N ASN A 44 -28.95 10.49 16.73
CA ASN A 44 -28.12 9.86 17.75
C ASN A 44 -28.14 8.33 17.58
N LEU A 45 -27.18 7.66 18.21
CA LEU A 45 -27.15 6.20 18.23
C LEU A 45 -28.35 5.61 18.97
N HIS A 46 -28.76 4.40 18.57
CA HIS A 46 -29.80 3.63 19.22
C HIS A 46 -29.27 2.24 19.69
N PRO A 47 -28.96 2.06 20.99
CA PRO A 47 -28.55 0.77 21.52
C PRO A 47 -29.72 -0.22 21.64
N ASP A 48 -29.66 -1.34 20.92
CA ASP A 48 -30.61 -2.44 21.02
C ASP A 48 -30.16 -3.45 22.09
N LEU A 49 -30.18 -2.98 23.34
CA LEU A 49 -29.62 -3.66 24.51
C LEU A 49 -30.70 -3.89 25.57
N GLY A 50 -30.84 -5.11 26.08
CA GLY A 50 -31.86 -5.40 27.07
C GLY A 50 -31.75 -6.76 27.76
N THR A 51 -32.69 -7.01 28.66
CA THR A 51 -32.69 -8.16 29.56
C THR A 51 -33.51 -9.33 29.01
N PHE A 52 -33.30 -10.53 29.55
CA PHE A 52 -34.12 -11.71 29.19
C PHE A 52 -35.61 -11.53 29.57
N ALA A 53 -35.91 -10.73 30.61
CA ALA A 53 -37.29 -10.42 30.96
C ALA A 53 -37.99 -9.55 29.91
N GLN A 54 -37.23 -8.74 29.17
CA GLN A 54 -37.72 -7.90 28.07
C GLN A 54 -37.69 -8.62 26.72
N TRP A 55 -36.96 -9.73 26.60
CA TRP A 55 -36.63 -10.39 25.33
C TRP A 55 -36.04 -9.42 24.30
N TYR A 56 -35.14 -8.54 24.75
CA TYR A 56 -34.55 -7.48 23.92
C TYR A 56 -33.02 -7.64 23.82
N GLY A 57 -32.45 -7.20 22.70
CA GLY A 57 -31.14 -7.65 22.24
C GLY A 57 -31.16 -9.07 21.66
N ILE A 58 -29.99 -9.61 21.30
CA ILE A 58 -29.88 -10.94 20.67
C ILE A 58 -29.20 -11.93 21.63
N PRO A 59 -29.86 -13.03 22.02
CA PRO A 59 -29.25 -14.00 22.92
C PRO A 59 -28.15 -14.82 22.23
N ILE A 60 -27.03 -15.03 22.93
CA ILE A 60 -26.02 -16.02 22.55
C ILE A 60 -26.20 -17.25 23.42
N ASN A 61 -26.35 -18.40 22.79
CA ASN A 61 -26.45 -19.69 23.45
C ASN A 61 -25.07 -20.38 23.43
N VAL A 62 -24.79 -21.18 24.46
CA VAL A 62 -23.63 -22.09 24.48
C VAL A 62 -24.16 -23.51 24.60
N ALA A 63 -23.77 -24.38 23.68
CA ALA A 63 -24.26 -25.75 23.62
C ALA A 63 -23.13 -26.73 23.32
N PRO A 64 -23.24 -28.00 23.75
CA PRO A 64 -22.34 -29.04 23.27
C PRO A 64 -22.54 -29.27 21.76
N PRO A 65 -21.59 -29.95 21.10
CA PRO A 65 -21.74 -30.32 19.69
C PRO A 65 -23.04 -31.09 19.45
N PRO A 66 -23.72 -30.86 18.30
CA PRO A 66 -24.94 -31.57 17.99
C PRO A 66 -24.65 -33.06 17.77
N THR A 67 -25.50 -33.91 18.35
CA THR A 67 -25.38 -35.38 18.28
C THR A 67 -26.40 -36.03 17.36
N SER A 68 -27.33 -35.25 16.81
CA SER A 68 -28.51 -35.74 16.09
C SER A 68 -28.42 -35.58 14.57
N GLY A 69 -27.46 -34.82 14.03
CA GLY A 69 -27.40 -34.48 12.60
C GLY A 69 -28.57 -33.59 12.14
N ARG A 70 -29.35 -33.02 13.08
CA ARG A 70 -30.57 -32.30 12.77
C ARG A 70 -30.26 -30.96 12.13
N THR A 71 -30.81 -30.74 10.93
CA THR A 71 -30.75 -29.46 10.21
C THR A 71 -32.17 -28.92 10.03
N PRO A 72 -32.43 -27.63 10.30
CA PRO A 72 -33.71 -27.03 9.96
C PRO A 72 -34.04 -27.14 8.47
N THR A 73 -35.33 -27.08 8.14
CA THR A 73 -35.74 -26.75 6.76
C THR A 73 -35.64 -25.25 6.59
N PHE A 74 -34.91 -24.80 5.58
CA PHE A 74 -34.65 -23.39 5.32
C PHE A 74 -35.52 -22.82 4.18
N LEU A 75 -35.96 -21.58 4.32
CA LEU A 75 -36.54 -20.80 3.22
C LEU A 75 -35.48 -20.49 2.15
N TYR A 76 -34.30 -20.03 2.58
CA TYR A 76 -33.13 -19.74 1.76
C TYR A 76 -32.17 -20.93 1.70
N ASN A 77 -32.69 -22.10 1.33
CA ASN A 77 -31.93 -23.35 1.42
C ASN A 77 -30.68 -23.40 0.54
N SER A 78 -30.70 -22.78 -0.64
CA SER A 78 -29.54 -22.77 -1.55
C SER A 78 -28.35 -21.94 -1.04
N GLU A 79 -28.59 -21.09 -0.04
CA GLU A 79 -27.59 -20.19 0.56
C GLU A 79 -27.33 -20.52 2.04
N SER A 80 -27.88 -21.65 2.52
CA SER A 80 -27.73 -22.12 3.90
C SER A 80 -26.76 -23.30 4.01
N ASP A 81 -26.09 -23.40 5.15
CA ASP A 81 -25.17 -24.50 5.41
C ASP A 81 -25.91 -25.73 5.94
N HIS A 82 -25.42 -26.91 5.52
CA HIS A 82 -25.88 -28.21 5.96
C HIS A 82 -24.73 -28.99 6.61
N PRO A 83 -24.24 -28.57 7.80
CA PRO A 83 -23.16 -29.28 8.50
C PRO A 83 -23.59 -30.71 8.80
N THR A 84 -22.71 -31.69 8.57
CA THR A 84 -23.00 -33.12 8.81
C THR A 84 -23.40 -33.39 10.26
N GLU A 85 -22.82 -32.66 11.21
CA GLU A 85 -23.17 -32.75 12.63
C GLU A 85 -24.56 -32.18 12.97
N GLY A 86 -25.14 -31.35 12.10
CA GLY A 86 -26.38 -30.61 12.33
C GLY A 86 -26.18 -29.29 13.07
N TYR A 87 -27.29 -28.68 13.51
CA TYR A 87 -27.30 -27.46 14.32
C TYR A 87 -27.59 -27.80 15.79
N PRO A 88 -26.84 -27.25 16.77
CA PRO A 88 -27.02 -27.52 18.19
C PRO A 88 -28.18 -26.71 18.79
N ILE A 89 -29.41 -27.00 18.33
CA ILE A 89 -30.63 -26.33 18.77
C ILE A 89 -31.64 -27.30 19.38
N ASP A 90 -32.40 -26.82 20.37
CA ASP A 90 -33.48 -27.52 21.06
C ASP A 90 -34.60 -26.55 21.47
N GLN A 91 -35.60 -27.03 22.20
CA GLN A 91 -36.75 -26.22 22.65
C GLN A 91 -36.37 -25.14 23.68
N ASN A 92 -35.19 -25.23 24.28
CA ASN A 92 -34.70 -24.29 25.28
C ASN A 92 -33.72 -23.26 24.68
N THR A 93 -33.41 -23.39 23.39
CA THR A 93 -32.57 -22.42 22.67
C THR A 93 -33.24 -21.06 22.73
N PHE A 94 -32.54 -20.09 23.31
CA PHE A 94 -33.03 -18.71 23.35
C PHE A 94 -33.00 -18.11 21.95
N ILE A 95 -34.08 -17.43 21.61
CA ILE A 95 -34.29 -16.75 20.33
C ILE A 95 -34.58 -15.28 20.61
N GLU A 96 -34.14 -14.40 19.71
CA GLU A 96 -34.46 -12.98 19.76
C GLU A 96 -35.98 -12.76 19.79
N GLY A 97 -36.44 -11.81 20.62
CA GLY A 97 -37.86 -11.52 20.84
C GLY A 97 -38.61 -12.58 21.64
N GLY A 98 -37.95 -13.71 21.96
CA GLY A 98 -38.49 -14.76 22.80
C GLY A 98 -39.58 -15.61 22.15
N PRO A 99 -40.17 -16.56 22.91
CA PRO A 99 -41.12 -17.53 22.37
C PRO A 99 -42.42 -16.90 21.83
N GLY A 100 -42.76 -15.68 22.27
CA GLY A 100 -43.95 -14.94 21.85
C GLY A 100 -43.76 -14.04 20.62
N ALA A 101 -42.54 -13.92 20.09
CA ALA A 101 -42.29 -13.09 18.91
C ALA A 101 -43.07 -13.59 17.67
N SER A 102 -43.57 -12.67 16.85
CA SER A 102 -44.31 -12.99 15.63
C SER A 102 -43.45 -13.84 14.68
N SER A 103 -44.05 -14.81 13.98
CA SER A 103 -43.33 -15.68 13.04
C SER A 103 -42.66 -14.91 11.89
N GLY A 104 -43.14 -13.70 11.57
CA GLY A 104 -42.57 -12.82 10.55
C GLY A 104 -41.52 -11.82 11.07
N SER A 105 -41.12 -11.90 12.34
CA SER A 105 -39.98 -11.14 12.88
C SER A 105 -38.68 -11.94 12.74
N ASP A 106 -37.55 -11.32 13.05
CA ASP A 106 -36.24 -11.92 12.73
C ASP A 106 -35.93 -13.19 13.51
N ARG A 107 -36.20 -13.24 14.82
CA ARG A 107 -36.09 -14.46 15.65
C ARG A 107 -34.73 -15.16 15.50
N HIS A 108 -33.64 -14.40 15.59
CA HIS A 108 -32.28 -14.94 15.49
C HIS A 108 -31.97 -15.93 16.61
N ALA A 109 -31.31 -17.03 16.26
CA ALA A 109 -30.75 -17.99 17.21
C ALA A 109 -29.25 -18.14 16.96
N LEU A 110 -28.44 -17.62 17.89
CA LEU A 110 -26.98 -17.67 17.81
C LEU A 110 -26.48 -18.71 18.81
N VAL A 111 -25.73 -19.71 18.35
CA VAL A 111 -25.25 -20.81 19.20
C VAL A 111 -23.76 -21.03 18.97
N VAL A 112 -22.97 -20.93 20.04
CA VAL A 112 -21.55 -21.28 20.02
C VAL A 112 -21.34 -22.66 20.62
N SER A 113 -20.66 -23.51 19.86
CA SER A 113 -20.28 -24.83 20.35
C SER A 113 -19.20 -24.70 21.42
N SER A 114 -19.45 -25.32 22.57
CA SER A 114 -18.53 -25.27 23.71
C SER A 114 -17.19 -25.96 23.46
N THR A 115 -17.07 -26.83 22.45
CA THR A 115 -15.84 -27.60 22.16
C THR A 115 -15.39 -27.59 20.70
N LEU A 116 -16.27 -27.35 19.72
CA LEU A 116 -15.86 -27.32 18.29
C LEU A 116 -15.29 -25.98 17.84
N CYS A 117 -15.44 -24.92 18.64
CA CYS A 117 -15.15 -23.54 18.24
C CYS A 117 -15.82 -23.16 16.90
N LYS A 118 -17.06 -23.64 16.75
CA LYS A 118 -17.97 -23.25 15.66
C LYS A 118 -19.11 -22.41 16.21
N LEU A 119 -19.53 -21.45 15.40
CA LEU A 119 -20.69 -20.60 15.62
C LEU A 119 -21.77 -20.98 14.60
N TYR A 120 -22.97 -21.24 15.07
CA TYR A 120 -24.14 -21.60 14.29
C TYR A 120 -25.16 -20.48 14.45
N GLU A 121 -25.48 -19.80 13.35
CA GLU A 121 -26.41 -18.67 13.34
C GLU A 121 -27.59 -18.99 12.45
N ILE A 122 -28.79 -18.79 12.97
CA ILE A 122 -30.04 -19.10 12.29
C ILE A 122 -30.91 -17.85 12.29
N TYR A 123 -31.34 -17.41 11.11
CA TYR A 123 -32.37 -16.40 10.97
C TYR A 123 -33.75 -17.05 10.92
N ASN A 124 -34.72 -16.40 11.57
CA ASN A 124 -36.14 -16.75 11.58
C ASN A 124 -36.44 -18.16 12.14
N LEU A 125 -35.79 -18.56 13.24
CA LEU A 125 -36.05 -19.87 13.85
C LEU A 125 -37.48 -19.93 14.44
N GLN A 126 -38.32 -20.80 13.87
CA GLN A 126 -39.68 -21.01 14.34
C GLN A 126 -39.69 -21.91 15.57
N ASN A 127 -40.64 -21.68 16.49
CA ASN A 127 -40.84 -22.58 17.63
C ASN A 127 -41.17 -24.00 17.12
N PHE A 128 -40.58 -25.02 17.73
CA PHE A 128 -40.77 -26.43 17.33
C PHE A 128 -40.89 -27.33 18.56
N THR A 129 -41.59 -28.46 18.45
CA THR A 129 -41.70 -29.45 19.54
C THR A 129 -40.66 -30.57 19.39
N SER A 130 -40.44 -31.34 20.45
CA SER A 130 -39.56 -32.52 20.38
C SER A 130 -40.07 -33.48 19.30
N GLY A 131 -39.14 -34.03 18.50
CA GLY A 131 -39.46 -34.87 17.34
C GLY A 131 -39.86 -34.13 16.05
N GLN A 132 -40.18 -32.84 16.11
CA GLN A 132 -40.45 -32.02 14.92
C GLN A 132 -39.14 -31.56 14.26
N THR A 133 -39.10 -31.54 12.92
CA THR A 133 -38.04 -30.87 12.15
C THR A 133 -38.21 -29.36 12.26
N PRO A 134 -37.22 -28.61 12.77
CA PRO A 134 -37.30 -27.15 12.87
C PRO A 134 -37.44 -26.49 11.49
N GLN A 135 -38.09 -25.33 11.45
CA GLN A 135 -38.17 -24.47 10.27
C GLN A 135 -37.47 -23.14 10.56
N ALA A 136 -36.74 -22.62 9.58
CA ALA A 136 -36.01 -21.38 9.68
C ALA A 136 -35.92 -20.66 8.33
N GLY A 137 -35.50 -19.40 8.35
CA GLY A 137 -35.21 -18.63 7.15
C GLY A 137 -33.92 -19.12 6.49
N SER A 138 -32.80 -18.97 7.19
CA SER A 138 -31.46 -19.37 6.73
C SER A 138 -30.62 -19.93 7.88
N GLY A 139 -29.51 -20.59 7.56
CA GLY A 139 -28.53 -21.07 8.54
C GLY A 139 -27.10 -20.90 8.05
N ALA A 140 -26.24 -20.36 8.92
CA ALA A 140 -24.83 -20.11 8.64
C ALA A 140 -23.93 -20.72 9.72
N VAL A 141 -22.81 -21.32 9.32
CA VAL A 141 -21.83 -21.92 10.21
C VAL A 141 -20.47 -21.32 10.00
N TRP A 142 -19.86 -20.86 11.09
CA TRP A 142 -18.54 -20.24 11.11
C TRP A 142 -17.55 -21.07 11.92
N ASN A 143 -16.34 -21.22 11.39
CA ASN A 143 -15.21 -21.69 12.19
C ASN A 143 -14.52 -20.47 12.81
N LEU A 144 -14.62 -20.31 14.12
CA LEU A 144 -14.10 -19.13 14.84
C LEU A 144 -12.57 -19.04 14.90
N SER A 145 -11.87 -20.07 14.37
CA SER A 145 -10.42 -20.09 14.18
C SER A 145 -9.97 -19.78 12.75
N SER A 146 -10.89 -19.33 11.88
CA SER A 146 -10.62 -19.07 10.46
C SER A 146 -11.18 -17.73 10.02
N ASP A 147 -10.46 -17.06 9.10
CA ASP A 147 -10.93 -15.88 8.39
C ASP A 147 -11.70 -16.21 7.10
N ALA A 148 -12.01 -17.48 6.82
CA ALA A 148 -12.77 -17.82 5.63
C ALA A 148 -14.15 -17.15 5.65
N MET A 149 -14.48 -16.40 4.59
CA MET A 149 -15.81 -15.86 4.39
C MET A 149 -16.76 -16.96 3.90
N ARG A 150 -18.07 -16.69 4.01
CA ARG A 150 -19.07 -17.43 3.24
C ARG A 150 -18.82 -17.24 1.74
N PRO A 151 -19.33 -18.15 0.89
CA PRO A 151 -19.39 -17.89 -0.55
C PRO A 151 -19.99 -16.51 -0.81
N ILE A 152 -19.33 -15.71 -1.66
CA ILE A 152 -19.78 -14.36 -1.98
C ILE A 152 -21.17 -14.42 -2.60
N GLY A 153 -22.05 -13.51 -2.17
CA GLY A 153 -23.45 -13.44 -2.59
C GLY A 153 -24.38 -14.41 -1.87
N TRP A 154 -23.93 -15.15 -0.86
CA TRP A 154 -24.81 -15.93 0.00
C TRP A 154 -25.27 -15.11 1.20
N THR A 155 -26.56 -15.15 1.49
CA THR A 155 -27.08 -14.63 2.75
C THR A 155 -26.52 -15.39 3.98
N SER A 156 -26.70 -14.81 5.17
CA SER A 156 -26.44 -15.48 6.45
C SER A 156 -27.62 -15.26 7.40
N ALA A 157 -27.38 -15.27 8.71
CA ALA A 157 -28.33 -14.71 9.67
C ALA A 157 -28.27 -13.17 9.72
N ASP A 158 -27.31 -12.56 9.03
CA ASP A 158 -27.09 -11.12 8.90
C ASP A 158 -27.14 -10.77 7.41
N ALA A 159 -27.87 -9.72 7.02
CA ALA A 159 -28.05 -9.46 5.60
C ALA A 159 -26.74 -9.13 4.84
N ALA A 160 -25.70 -8.63 5.51
CA ALA A 160 -24.40 -8.37 4.90
C ALA A 160 -23.58 -9.65 4.63
N GLY A 161 -24.08 -10.82 5.02
CA GLY A 161 -23.35 -12.09 4.96
C GLY A 161 -22.31 -12.25 6.08
N LEU A 162 -22.36 -11.38 7.10
CA LEU A 162 -21.44 -11.36 8.22
C LEU A 162 -21.84 -12.34 9.34
N PRO A 163 -20.92 -12.70 10.22
CA PRO A 163 -21.22 -13.34 11.51
C PRO A 163 -21.79 -12.31 12.52
N MET A 164 -22.91 -12.62 13.18
CA MET A 164 -23.56 -11.71 14.13
C MET A 164 -22.94 -11.74 15.53
N ALA A 165 -22.87 -12.92 16.16
CA ALA A 165 -22.48 -13.08 17.56
C ALA A 165 -21.18 -12.35 17.95
N PRO A 166 -20.10 -12.39 17.15
CA PRO A 166 -18.86 -11.71 17.49
C PRO A 166 -18.84 -10.22 17.10
N LEU A 167 -19.92 -9.70 16.53
CA LEU A 167 -20.14 -8.28 16.27
C LEU A 167 -21.17 -7.65 17.23
N LEU A 168 -21.61 -8.39 18.25
CA LEU A 168 -22.53 -7.88 19.28
C LEU A 168 -21.79 -7.23 20.44
N LEU A 169 -22.32 -6.12 20.94
CA LEU A 169 -21.85 -5.53 22.18
C LEU A 169 -22.21 -6.43 23.38
N ARG A 170 -21.21 -6.74 24.22
CA ARG A 170 -21.37 -7.65 25.36
C ARG A 170 -20.99 -7.03 26.71
N PRO A 171 -21.81 -7.22 27.77
CA PRO A 171 -21.47 -6.74 29.11
C PRO A 171 -20.18 -7.28 29.69
N ASP A 172 -19.84 -8.55 29.44
CA ASP A 172 -18.65 -9.15 30.05
C ASP A 172 -17.34 -8.51 29.53
N GLU A 173 -17.31 -8.05 28.27
CA GLU A 173 -16.20 -7.29 27.70
C GLU A 173 -16.12 -5.86 28.23
N ILE A 174 -17.29 -5.22 28.44
CA ILE A 174 -17.37 -3.91 29.10
C ILE A 174 -16.79 -4.01 30.52
N LEU A 175 -17.21 -5.03 31.28
CA LEU A 175 -16.76 -5.27 32.66
C LEU A 175 -15.29 -5.69 32.73
N ALA A 176 -14.76 -6.33 31.68
CA ALA A 176 -13.33 -6.60 31.54
C ALA A 176 -12.50 -5.36 31.16
N GLY A 177 -13.16 -4.25 30.79
CA GLY A 177 -12.52 -2.96 30.51
C GLY A 177 -12.06 -2.76 29.06
N SER A 178 -12.33 -3.71 28.17
CA SER A 178 -11.97 -3.60 26.75
C SER A 178 -12.89 -4.44 25.86
N ILE A 179 -13.41 -3.81 24.80
CA ILE A 179 -14.02 -4.48 23.66
C ILE A 179 -13.02 -4.38 22.52
N ALA A 180 -12.62 -5.52 21.96
CA ALA A 180 -11.50 -5.61 21.01
C ALA A 180 -11.95 -6.02 19.60
N HIS A 181 -13.17 -5.63 19.23
CA HIS A 181 -13.76 -5.90 17.92
C HIS A 181 -14.75 -4.79 17.52
N ALA A 182 -15.16 -4.78 16.25
CA ALA A 182 -16.20 -3.90 15.74
C ALA A 182 -17.61 -4.35 16.13
N ILE A 183 -18.56 -3.41 16.11
CA ILE A 183 -19.96 -3.66 16.48
C ILE A 183 -20.88 -3.54 15.26
N ARG A 184 -21.79 -4.49 15.06
CA ARG A 184 -22.76 -4.43 13.95
C ARG A 184 -23.83 -3.38 14.20
N PHE A 185 -24.29 -2.74 13.13
CA PHE A 185 -25.43 -1.83 13.18
C PHE A 185 -26.22 -1.84 11.88
N THR A 186 -27.36 -1.14 11.86
CA THR A 186 -28.27 -1.09 10.71
C THR A 186 -28.45 0.33 10.15
N ALA A 187 -28.84 0.38 8.89
CA ALA A 187 -29.31 1.59 8.21
C ALA A 187 -30.70 1.30 7.64
N HIS A 188 -31.55 2.30 7.49
CA HIS A 188 -32.89 2.08 6.97
C HIS A 188 -32.92 1.69 5.49
N CYS A 189 -31.88 2.06 4.76
CA CYS A 189 -31.68 1.64 3.39
C CYS A 189 -30.20 1.51 3.04
N THR A 190 -29.90 0.58 2.15
CA THR A 190 -28.54 0.27 1.68
C THR A 190 -28.53 0.05 0.17
N HIS A 191 -27.33 0.07 -0.41
CA HIS A 191 -27.09 -0.24 -1.82
C HIS A 191 -25.80 -1.02 -2.02
N GLY A 192 -25.91 -2.28 -2.44
CA GLY A 192 -24.76 -3.16 -2.67
C GLY A 192 -24.00 -3.51 -1.39
N TYR A 193 -22.80 -4.07 -1.56
CA TYR A 193 -21.89 -4.42 -0.47
C TYR A 193 -20.43 -4.10 -0.83
N ILE A 194 -19.63 -3.87 0.21
CA ILE A 194 -18.16 -3.75 0.16
C ILE A 194 -17.55 -4.62 1.26
N TRP A 195 -16.32 -5.08 1.08
CA TRP A 195 -15.61 -5.86 2.11
C TRP A 195 -15.58 -5.08 3.44
N PRO A 196 -15.86 -5.73 4.59
CA PRO A 196 -16.03 -7.18 4.78
C PRO A 196 -17.40 -7.77 4.44
N GLY A 197 -18.40 -6.97 4.07
CA GLY A 197 -19.68 -7.46 3.56
C GLY A 197 -19.51 -8.31 2.29
N SER A 198 -20.38 -9.31 2.14
CA SER A 198 -20.34 -10.27 1.02
C SER A 198 -21.69 -10.49 0.34
N HIS A 199 -22.76 -9.92 0.90
CA HIS A 199 -24.13 -9.99 0.44
C HIS A 199 -24.83 -8.67 0.76
N ASP A 200 -25.96 -8.40 0.10
CA ASP A 200 -26.77 -7.22 0.40
C ASP A 200 -28.27 -7.52 0.43
N ALA A 201 -29.01 -6.69 1.18
CA ALA A 201 -30.46 -6.58 1.09
C ALA A 201 -30.86 -5.20 0.50
N GLY A 202 -30.00 -4.61 -0.33
CA GLY A 202 -30.11 -3.24 -0.77
C GLY A 202 -31.37 -2.98 -1.59
N SER A 203 -32.00 -1.83 -1.38
CA SER A 203 -33.19 -1.41 -2.13
C SER A 203 -33.16 0.04 -2.61
N CYS A 204 -32.09 0.77 -2.28
CA CYS A 204 -31.88 2.16 -2.68
C CYS A 204 -30.78 2.31 -3.74
N ASP A 205 -30.51 3.55 -4.12
CA ASP A 205 -29.44 3.91 -5.06
C ASP A 205 -28.06 4.05 -4.37
N SER A 206 -27.03 4.28 -5.18
CA SER A 206 -25.63 4.34 -4.75
C SER A 206 -25.25 5.51 -3.83
N SER A 207 -26.18 6.44 -3.54
CA SER A 207 -25.97 7.47 -2.52
C SER A 207 -26.16 6.94 -1.10
N PHE A 208 -26.74 5.75 -0.93
CA PHE A 208 -26.86 5.06 0.35
C PHE A 208 -25.62 4.20 0.62
N PRO A 209 -25.29 3.96 1.90
CA PRO A 209 -24.13 3.15 2.24
C PRO A 209 -24.30 1.69 1.79
N PRO A 210 -23.23 1.05 1.29
CA PRO A 210 -23.21 -0.39 1.06
C PRO A 210 -23.10 -1.17 2.36
N MET A 211 -23.64 -2.38 2.39
CA MET A 211 -23.38 -3.33 3.48
C MET A 211 -21.87 -3.62 3.59
N GLY A 212 -21.39 -3.80 4.82
CA GLY A 212 -19.97 -3.87 5.15
C GLY A 212 -19.29 -2.51 5.40
N ALA A 213 -19.92 -1.38 5.05
CA ALA A 213 -19.32 -0.06 5.32
C ALA A 213 -19.01 0.14 6.81
N ARG A 214 -17.78 0.62 7.09
CA ARG A 214 -17.25 0.81 8.44
C ARG A 214 -17.34 2.27 8.86
N PHE A 215 -17.93 2.54 10.02
CA PHE A 215 -18.08 3.87 10.60
C PHE A 215 -17.31 3.98 11.90
N ARG A 216 -16.43 4.96 12.00
CA ARG A 216 -15.52 5.19 13.13
C ARG A 216 -15.93 6.42 13.92
N LEU A 217 -16.01 6.31 15.25
CA LEU A 217 -16.16 7.49 16.12
C LEU A 217 -14.89 8.34 16.05
N ARG A 218 -15.03 9.64 15.81
CA ARG A 218 -13.89 10.54 15.67
C ARG A 218 -13.00 10.55 16.92
N ALA A 219 -11.69 10.55 16.70
CA ALA A 219 -10.70 10.53 17.77
C ALA A 219 -10.76 11.78 18.68
N ASN A 220 -11.29 12.90 18.19
CA ASN A 220 -11.44 14.14 18.95
C ASN A 220 -12.79 14.25 19.70
N PHE A 221 -13.67 13.26 19.62
CA PHE A 221 -14.86 13.21 20.45
C PHE A 221 -14.46 12.97 21.92
N ASP A 222 -14.79 13.92 22.80
CA ASP A 222 -14.43 13.84 24.22
C ASP A 222 -15.30 12.81 24.94
N ILE A 223 -14.66 11.73 25.39
CA ILE A 223 -15.31 10.65 26.13
C ILE A 223 -15.16 10.80 27.66
N SER A 224 -14.40 11.77 28.15
CA SER A 224 -14.02 11.85 29.57
C SER A 224 -15.20 12.10 30.52
N GLY A 225 -16.27 12.70 30.01
CA GLY A 225 -17.51 12.98 30.76
C GLY A 225 -18.44 11.79 30.95
N PHE A 226 -18.18 10.66 30.28
CA PHE A 226 -19.03 9.47 30.37
C PHE A 226 -18.61 8.52 31.50
N SER A 227 -19.53 7.68 31.96
CA SER A 227 -19.20 6.62 32.91
C SER A 227 -18.07 5.71 32.40
N ALA A 228 -17.29 5.13 33.32
CA ALA A 228 -16.13 4.31 32.97
C ALA A 228 -16.49 3.15 32.01
N ASN A 229 -17.67 2.54 32.19
CA ASN A 229 -18.17 1.47 31.33
C ASN A 229 -18.53 1.99 29.93
N THR A 230 -19.18 3.15 29.82
CA THR A 230 -19.47 3.76 28.51
C THR A 230 -18.20 4.15 27.78
N GLN A 231 -17.18 4.64 28.48
CA GLN A 231 -15.89 4.94 27.87
C GLN A 231 -15.23 3.70 27.24
N VAL A 232 -15.46 2.49 27.77
CA VAL A 232 -14.98 1.25 27.14
C VAL A 232 -15.62 1.06 25.76
N VAL A 233 -16.94 1.28 25.66
CA VAL A 233 -17.68 1.18 24.39
C VAL A 233 -17.24 2.27 23.40
N LEU A 234 -17.11 3.51 23.85
CA LEU A 234 -16.70 4.61 22.98
C LEU A 234 -15.27 4.46 22.46
N ARG A 235 -14.34 3.93 23.30
CA ARG A 235 -13.00 3.56 22.82
C ARG A 235 -13.04 2.47 21.76
N ALA A 236 -13.96 1.51 21.86
CA ALA A 236 -14.14 0.50 20.82
C ALA A 236 -14.67 1.11 19.52
N PHE A 237 -15.61 2.06 19.58
CA PHE A 237 -16.06 2.80 18.39
C PHE A 237 -14.97 3.67 17.75
N GLN A 238 -14.05 4.23 18.55
CA GLN A 238 -12.90 4.97 18.02
C GLN A 238 -11.87 4.05 17.35
N ARG A 239 -11.65 2.86 17.92
CA ARG A 239 -10.58 1.95 17.51
C ARG A 239 -10.99 0.93 16.46
N TYR A 240 -12.16 0.33 16.61
CA TYR A 240 -12.67 -0.74 15.77
C TYR A 240 -13.89 -0.33 14.97
N GLY A 241 -14.64 0.69 15.41
CA GLY A 241 -15.80 1.21 14.69
C GLY A 241 -17.02 0.30 14.69
N MET A 242 -17.96 0.63 13.82
CA MET A 242 -19.22 -0.06 13.63
C MET A 242 -19.35 -0.51 12.17
N ILE A 243 -19.83 -1.72 11.93
CA ILE A 243 -20.00 -2.28 10.57
C ILE A 243 -21.47 -2.30 10.21
N LEU A 244 -21.81 -1.74 9.06
CA LEU A 244 -23.17 -1.76 8.53
C LEU A 244 -23.50 -3.18 8.07
N ALA A 245 -24.47 -3.80 8.74
CA ALA A 245 -24.69 -5.24 8.65
C ALA A 245 -26.08 -5.60 8.11
N ASP A 246 -27.07 -4.71 8.27
CA ASP A 246 -28.43 -4.99 7.84
C ASP A 246 -29.24 -3.73 7.53
N ASN A 247 -30.39 -3.94 6.88
CA ASN A 247 -31.44 -2.95 6.81
C ASN A 247 -32.26 -2.95 8.11
N GLY A 248 -32.62 -1.77 8.59
CA GLY A 248 -33.35 -1.60 9.85
C GLY A 248 -33.75 -0.15 10.06
N SER A 249 -33.27 0.45 11.14
CA SER A 249 -33.40 1.89 11.39
C SER A 249 -32.02 2.48 11.57
N ASP A 250 -31.82 3.71 11.12
CA ASP A 250 -30.47 4.31 11.14
C ASP A 250 -29.86 4.31 12.54
N TRP A 251 -28.63 3.81 12.65
CA TRP A 251 -27.81 3.81 13.86
C TRP A 251 -28.29 2.90 14.99
N PHE A 252 -29.15 1.93 14.67
CA PHE A 252 -29.49 0.85 15.60
C PHE A 252 -28.36 -0.16 15.63
N PHE A 253 -27.72 -0.33 16.79
CA PHE A 253 -26.59 -1.25 16.95
C PHE A 253 -26.90 -2.34 17.98
N GLY A 254 -26.49 -3.56 17.63
CA GLY A 254 -26.88 -4.76 18.35
C GLY A 254 -25.97 -5.07 19.54
N GLY A 255 -26.55 -5.65 20.58
CA GLY A 255 -25.81 -6.32 21.63
C GLY A 255 -26.53 -7.53 22.18
N THR A 256 -25.88 -8.21 23.12
CA THR A 256 -26.42 -9.44 23.68
C THR A 256 -27.59 -9.18 24.62
N THR A 257 -28.58 -10.07 24.61
CA THR A 257 -29.56 -10.14 25.70
C THR A 257 -28.84 -10.54 26.99
N ASP A 258 -28.87 -9.68 28.00
CA ASP A 258 -28.18 -9.89 29.27
C ASP A 258 -28.87 -9.13 30.41
N ASN A 259 -28.97 -9.75 31.59
CA ASN A 259 -29.62 -9.13 32.74
C ASN A 259 -28.82 -7.96 33.33
N TRP A 260 -27.52 -7.86 33.04
CA TRP A 260 -26.68 -6.74 33.46
C TRP A 260 -27.18 -5.39 32.94
N TRP A 261 -27.81 -5.35 31.75
CA TRP A 261 -28.43 -4.15 31.20
C TRP A 261 -29.53 -3.57 32.10
N GLY A 262 -30.17 -4.40 32.93
CA GLY A 262 -31.18 -3.98 33.90
C GLY A 262 -30.62 -3.44 35.22
N THR A 263 -29.30 -3.49 35.43
CA THR A 263 -28.65 -2.91 36.61
C THR A 263 -28.52 -1.39 36.47
N THR A 264 -28.26 -0.67 37.57
CA THR A 264 -27.98 0.77 37.52
C THR A 264 -26.82 1.10 36.57
N ALA A 265 -25.76 0.29 36.58
CA ALA A 265 -24.60 0.51 35.72
C ALA A 265 -24.91 0.24 34.24
N GLY A 266 -25.60 -0.86 33.93
CA GLY A 266 -26.02 -1.18 32.56
C GLY A 266 -27.01 -0.17 32.01
N GLY A 267 -28.01 0.22 32.80
CA GLY A 267 -28.98 1.25 32.44
C GLY A 267 -28.34 2.61 32.20
N MET A 268 -27.29 2.97 32.97
CA MET A 268 -26.49 4.17 32.74
C MET A 268 -25.80 4.11 31.38
N VAL A 269 -25.13 3.00 31.03
CA VAL A 269 -24.49 2.82 29.72
C VAL A 269 -25.50 2.99 28.58
N VAL A 270 -26.65 2.31 28.67
CA VAL A 270 -27.72 2.42 27.66
C VAL A 270 -28.20 3.87 27.52
N SER A 271 -28.39 4.58 28.65
CA SER A 271 -28.85 5.97 28.63
C SER A 271 -27.83 6.94 28.04
N GLU A 272 -26.54 6.74 28.33
CA GLU A 272 -25.46 7.58 27.84
C GLU A 272 -25.23 7.38 26.33
N LEU A 273 -25.27 6.13 25.86
CA LEU A 273 -25.07 5.80 24.44
C LEU A 273 -26.16 6.40 23.53
N LYS A 274 -27.38 6.58 24.04
CA LYS A 274 -28.49 7.27 23.33
C LYS A 274 -28.24 8.76 23.07
N ASN A 275 -27.25 9.35 23.73
CA ASN A 275 -26.90 10.76 23.57
C ASN A 275 -25.71 10.99 22.64
N ILE A 276 -25.11 9.93 22.09
CA ILE A 276 -23.99 10.04 21.17
C ILE A 276 -24.51 10.46 19.79
N PRO A 277 -24.13 11.63 19.26
CA PRO A 277 -24.60 12.07 17.96
C PRO A 277 -23.96 11.23 16.85
N ALA A 278 -24.76 10.73 15.92
CA ALA A 278 -24.29 10.00 14.74
C ALA A 278 -23.29 10.84 13.92
N ALA A 279 -23.47 12.17 13.87
CA ALA A 279 -22.58 13.10 13.17
C ALA A 279 -21.12 13.13 13.69
N GLN A 280 -20.81 12.43 14.79
CA GLN A 280 -19.45 12.24 15.29
C GLN A 280 -18.74 11.04 14.67
N PHE A 281 -19.39 10.31 13.77
CA PHE A 281 -18.81 9.20 13.03
C PHE A 281 -18.41 9.63 11.62
N ASP A 282 -17.35 9.01 11.12
CA ASP A 282 -16.97 9.07 9.71
C ASP A 282 -16.91 7.65 9.14
N ALA A 283 -17.41 7.46 7.91
CA ALA A 283 -17.10 6.25 7.18
C ALA A 283 -15.59 6.23 6.86
N VAL A 284 -14.94 5.07 7.00
CA VAL A 284 -13.51 4.90 6.70
C VAL A 284 -13.30 3.98 5.51
N ASP A 285 -12.19 4.17 4.81
CA ASP A 285 -11.80 3.29 3.70
C ASP A 285 -10.95 2.12 4.21
N GLU A 286 -11.56 0.92 4.23
CA GLU A 286 -10.91 -0.32 4.65
C GLU A 286 -10.29 -1.10 3.49
N SER A 287 -10.42 -0.65 2.23
CA SER A 287 -10.08 -1.47 1.06
C SER A 287 -8.60 -1.89 1.04
N GLY A 288 -7.71 -1.04 1.55
CA GLY A 288 -6.27 -1.33 1.65
C GLY A 288 -5.93 -2.45 2.63
N MET A 289 -6.83 -2.79 3.55
CA MET A 289 -6.60 -3.83 4.56
C MET A 289 -6.93 -5.23 4.07
N GLN A 290 -7.70 -5.40 3.00
CA GLN A 290 -8.12 -6.73 2.56
C GLN A 290 -6.91 -7.58 2.14
N ALA A 291 -6.63 -8.66 2.89
CA ALA A 291 -5.49 -9.54 2.56
C ALA A 291 -5.79 -10.44 1.35
N ALA A 292 -7.04 -10.87 1.17
CA ALA A 292 -7.43 -11.67 0.00
C ALA A 292 -8.94 -11.58 -0.25
N PRO A 293 -9.39 -11.74 -1.52
CA PRO A 293 -10.80 -11.96 -1.83
C PRO A 293 -11.34 -13.18 -1.08
N GLY A 294 -12.56 -13.08 -0.53
CA GLY A 294 -13.21 -14.18 0.19
C GLY A 294 -12.60 -14.51 1.56
N SER A 295 -11.79 -13.61 2.12
CA SER A 295 -11.23 -13.72 3.47
C SER A 295 -11.52 -12.48 4.31
N TYR A 296 -11.78 -12.68 5.60
CA TYR A 296 -11.84 -11.65 6.64
C TYR A 296 -10.44 -11.23 7.14
N ALA A 297 -9.36 -11.86 6.66
CA ALA A 297 -8.01 -11.52 7.06
C ALA A 297 -7.65 -10.10 6.62
N ALA A 298 -7.13 -9.32 7.55
CA ALA A 298 -6.70 -7.95 7.38
C ALA A 298 -5.18 -7.82 7.45
N LEU A 299 -4.62 -7.05 6.53
CA LEU A 299 -3.22 -6.64 6.55
C LEU A 299 -2.99 -5.67 7.71
N SER A 300 -1.83 -5.80 8.35
CA SER A 300 -1.42 -4.96 9.48
C SER A 300 -0.06 -4.34 9.22
N CYS A 301 0.07 -3.06 9.59
CA CYS A 301 1.35 -2.37 9.66
C CYS A 301 2.08 -2.53 10.98
N ALA A 302 1.57 -3.39 11.88
CA ALA A 302 2.26 -3.73 13.11
C ALA A 302 3.30 -4.81 12.85
N GLY A 303 4.56 -4.55 13.19
CA GLY A 303 5.64 -5.53 13.08
C GLY A 303 7.01 -4.88 13.04
N THR A 304 8.06 -5.71 13.13
CA THR A 304 9.43 -5.27 12.88
C THR A 304 9.75 -5.50 11.40
N PRO A 305 10.20 -4.49 10.65
CA PRO A 305 10.59 -4.66 9.25
C PRO A 305 11.74 -5.66 9.09
N LEU A 306 11.57 -6.62 8.17
CA LEU A 306 12.62 -7.52 7.70
C LEU A 306 13.50 -6.83 6.65
N PHE A 307 12.87 -6.02 5.79
CA PHE A 307 13.53 -5.24 4.76
C PHE A 307 12.95 -3.82 4.77
N THR A 308 13.80 -2.84 4.50
CA THR A 308 13.41 -1.44 4.41
C THR A 308 14.07 -0.77 3.22
N SER A 309 13.31 -0.01 2.46
CA SER A 309 13.80 0.91 1.43
C SER A 309 13.05 2.24 1.50
N TYR A 310 13.62 3.26 0.85
CA TYR A 310 13.22 4.64 1.03
C TYR A 310 13.08 5.36 -0.30
N PHE A 311 12.11 6.28 -0.34
CA PHE A 311 12.11 7.40 -1.28
C PHE A 311 12.24 8.69 -0.48
N SER A 312 12.94 9.67 -1.05
CA SER A 312 13.15 10.97 -0.40
C SER A 312 11.85 11.73 -0.19
N TRP A 313 10.80 11.47 -0.97
CA TRP A 313 9.56 12.23 -0.92
C TRP A 313 8.38 11.52 -1.59
N PHE A 314 7.21 12.14 -1.49
CA PHE A 314 5.99 11.84 -2.24
C PHE A 314 5.07 13.07 -2.24
N ASP A 315 4.23 13.21 -3.27
CA ASP A 315 3.26 14.31 -3.35
C ASP A 315 2.01 13.98 -4.18
N LYS A 316 0.87 14.09 -3.52
CA LYS A 316 -0.48 14.01 -4.09
C LYS A 316 -1.34 15.20 -3.62
N ALA A 317 -0.69 16.35 -3.39
CA ALA A 317 -1.28 17.57 -2.88
C ALA A 317 -1.02 18.77 -3.80
N SER A 318 0.15 18.87 -4.42
CA SER A 318 0.56 20.03 -5.19
C SER A 318 -0.13 20.13 -6.55
N ALA A 319 -0.36 21.36 -7.01
CA ALA A 319 -0.85 21.62 -8.35
C ALA A 319 0.13 21.09 -9.40
N GLY A 320 -0.39 20.45 -10.45
CA GLY A 320 0.41 19.84 -11.50
C GLY A 320 0.83 18.39 -11.22
N MET A 321 0.76 17.90 -9.98
CA MET A 321 0.98 16.49 -9.67
C MET A 321 -0.22 15.67 -10.15
N VAL A 322 -0.06 15.01 -11.30
CA VAL A 322 -1.10 14.16 -11.90
C VAL A 322 -1.14 12.81 -11.18
N ASN A 323 0.03 12.26 -10.88
CA ASN A 323 0.15 10.99 -10.19
C ASN A 323 1.47 10.88 -9.44
N ASP A 324 1.44 10.23 -8.28
CA ASP A 324 2.61 9.79 -7.54
C ASP A 324 2.22 8.47 -6.86
N ASN A 325 2.95 7.41 -7.18
CA ASN A 325 2.66 6.07 -6.70
C ASN A 325 3.93 5.24 -6.58
N ILE A 326 3.86 4.24 -5.72
CA ILE A 326 4.94 3.31 -5.40
C ILE A 326 4.57 1.97 -6.01
N HIS A 327 5.37 1.51 -6.96
CA HIS A 327 5.29 0.18 -7.53
C HIS A 327 6.12 -0.78 -6.69
N LEU A 328 5.62 -1.99 -6.46
CA LEU A 328 6.23 -3.04 -5.66
C LEU A 328 6.22 -4.34 -6.43
N LEU A 329 7.38 -5.00 -6.54
CA LEU A 329 7.56 -6.27 -7.23
C LEU A 329 8.17 -7.29 -6.28
N ASN A 330 7.49 -8.43 -6.15
CA ASN A 330 8.01 -9.56 -5.40
C ASN A 330 8.62 -10.60 -6.35
N THR A 331 9.95 -10.65 -6.42
CA THR A 331 10.68 -11.64 -7.22
C THR A 331 10.90 -12.97 -6.49
N GLY A 332 10.47 -13.08 -5.24
CA GLY A 332 10.65 -14.27 -4.41
C GLY A 332 9.58 -15.36 -4.62
N GLY A 333 9.77 -16.50 -3.96
CA GLY A 333 8.94 -17.70 -4.12
C GLY A 333 7.70 -17.79 -3.21
N SER A 334 7.44 -16.78 -2.38
CA SER A 334 6.27 -16.72 -1.48
C SER A 334 5.75 -15.28 -1.38
N MET A 335 4.53 -15.10 -0.86
CA MET A 335 3.93 -13.77 -0.70
C MET A 335 4.73 -12.88 0.24
N SER A 336 4.90 -11.62 -0.13
CA SER A 336 5.44 -10.56 0.72
C SER A 336 4.29 -9.70 1.24
N THR A 337 4.34 -9.32 2.52
CA THR A 337 3.40 -8.38 3.13
C THR A 337 4.17 -7.29 3.84
N GLY A 338 3.63 -6.08 3.88
CA GLY A 338 4.33 -4.94 4.42
C GLY A 338 3.50 -3.66 4.41
N CYS A 339 4.17 -2.54 4.64
CA CYS A 339 3.53 -1.22 4.59
C CYS A 339 4.40 -0.17 3.91
N LEU A 340 3.73 0.72 3.19
CA LEU A 340 4.24 2.03 2.85
C LEU A 340 3.90 2.98 4.00
N SER A 341 4.82 3.84 4.40
CA SER A 341 4.55 4.85 5.43
C SER A 341 5.10 6.22 5.07
N LEU A 342 4.33 7.25 5.40
CA LEU A 342 4.64 8.65 5.13
C LEU A 342 3.89 9.54 6.12
N GLY A 343 4.60 10.37 6.89
CA GLY A 343 3.97 11.39 7.75
C GLY A 343 2.93 10.85 8.74
N GLY A 344 3.10 9.60 9.21
CA GLY A 344 2.15 8.92 10.11
C GLY A 344 0.98 8.21 9.42
N VAL A 345 0.84 8.37 8.10
CA VAL A 345 -0.05 7.56 7.26
C VAL A 345 0.65 6.24 6.94
N SER A 346 -0.09 5.14 6.96
CA SER A 346 0.41 3.83 6.54
C SER A 346 -0.57 3.18 5.58
N VAL A 347 -0.04 2.64 4.49
CA VAL A 347 -0.79 1.90 3.48
C VAL A 347 -0.23 0.47 3.45
N PRO A 348 -0.95 -0.51 3.98
CA PRO A 348 -0.52 -1.89 3.93
C PRO A 348 -0.51 -2.43 2.50
N PHE A 349 0.31 -3.45 2.27
CA PHE A 349 0.42 -4.14 1.00
C PHE A 349 0.64 -5.63 1.18
N ASN A 350 0.22 -6.38 0.17
CA ASN A 350 0.72 -7.71 -0.10
C ASN A 350 1.02 -7.87 -1.59
N VAL A 351 2.01 -8.69 -1.88
CA VAL A 351 2.44 -8.96 -3.25
C VAL A 351 2.74 -10.45 -3.36
N ALA A 352 1.94 -11.16 -4.15
CA ALA A 352 2.15 -12.59 -4.39
C ALA A 352 3.50 -12.86 -5.11
N ALA A 353 3.98 -14.09 -5.02
CA ALA A 353 5.24 -14.50 -5.65
C ALA A 353 5.24 -14.22 -7.16
N GLY A 354 6.27 -13.54 -7.66
CA GLY A 354 6.42 -13.17 -9.07
C GLY A 354 5.39 -12.16 -9.59
N GLN A 355 4.64 -11.50 -8.70
CA GLN A 355 3.66 -10.48 -9.06
C GLN A 355 4.15 -9.08 -8.69
N GLU A 356 3.54 -8.09 -9.33
CA GLU A 356 3.67 -6.68 -8.97
C GLU A 356 2.35 -6.11 -8.47
N THR A 357 2.44 -4.99 -7.77
CA THR A 357 1.31 -4.11 -7.47
C THR A 357 1.80 -2.66 -7.44
N TYR A 358 0.88 -1.71 -7.36
CA TYR A 358 1.22 -0.33 -7.07
C TYR A 358 0.21 0.27 -6.11
N LEU A 359 0.69 1.23 -5.33
CA LEU A 359 -0.07 1.87 -4.26
C LEU A 359 0.19 3.36 -4.28
N SER A 360 -0.74 4.13 -3.77
CA SER A 360 -0.61 5.58 -3.63
C SER A 360 -1.16 5.99 -2.27
N PHE A 361 -0.61 7.04 -1.68
CA PHE A 361 -1.17 7.62 -0.46
C PHE A 361 -2.49 8.36 -0.76
N PRO A 362 -3.31 8.67 0.27
CA PRO A 362 -4.52 9.47 0.11
C PRO A 362 -4.24 10.84 -0.52
N ALA A 363 -5.24 11.41 -1.19
CA ALA A 363 -5.13 12.77 -1.74
C ALA A 363 -4.82 13.80 -0.64
N GLY A 364 -4.01 14.80 -0.95
CA GLY A 364 -3.52 15.80 0.02
C GLY A 364 -2.29 15.37 0.81
N THR A 365 -1.77 14.14 0.61
CA THR A 365 -0.53 13.69 1.25
C THR A 365 0.69 14.27 0.52
N ILE A 366 1.64 14.82 1.27
CA ILE A 366 2.92 15.34 0.75
C ILE A 366 4.00 15.22 1.84
N GLY A 367 5.23 14.96 1.43
CA GLY A 367 6.40 15.03 2.30
C GLY A 367 7.36 13.86 2.11
N GLY A 368 8.24 13.64 3.07
CA GLY A 368 9.19 12.55 3.05
C GLY A 368 9.70 12.21 4.46
N PRO A 369 10.36 11.05 4.60
CA PRO A 369 10.51 10.05 3.55
C PRO A 369 9.29 9.15 3.39
N VAL A 370 9.17 8.54 2.21
CA VAL A 370 8.38 7.32 2.07
C VAL A 370 9.24 6.16 2.52
N VAL A 371 8.72 5.35 3.43
CA VAL A 371 9.38 4.12 3.89
C VAL A 371 8.58 2.92 3.39
N VAL A 372 9.24 2.04 2.65
CA VAL A 372 8.72 0.73 2.26
C VAL A 372 9.25 -0.29 3.26
N SER A 373 8.36 -0.89 4.05
CA SER A 373 8.71 -1.90 5.05
C SER A 373 8.09 -3.25 4.68
N VAL A 374 8.91 -4.26 4.43
CA VAL A 374 8.44 -5.66 4.33
C VAL A 374 8.42 -6.26 5.72
N LEU A 375 7.26 -6.73 6.18
CA LEU A 375 7.05 -7.28 7.52
C LEU A 375 7.06 -8.81 7.53
N SER A 376 6.72 -9.45 6.41
CA SER A 376 6.79 -10.90 6.23
C SER A 376 7.02 -11.25 4.77
N GLY A 377 7.71 -12.37 4.50
CA GLY A 377 8.07 -12.82 3.17
C GLY A 377 9.42 -12.26 2.65
N PRO A 378 9.74 -12.50 1.37
CA PRO A 378 10.97 -12.02 0.73
C PRO A 378 10.95 -10.49 0.52
N ALA A 379 12.14 -9.91 0.31
CA ALA A 379 12.27 -8.50 -0.05
C ALA A 379 11.52 -8.19 -1.35
N VAL A 380 11.01 -6.96 -1.47
CA VAL A 380 10.38 -6.45 -2.68
C VAL A 380 11.29 -5.42 -3.35
N LEU A 381 11.33 -5.43 -4.67
CA LEU A 381 11.84 -4.31 -5.45
C LEU A 381 10.79 -3.20 -5.44
N ALA A 382 11.20 -1.94 -5.33
CA ALA A 382 10.28 -0.82 -5.24
C ALA A 382 10.76 0.34 -6.11
N SER A 383 9.87 0.90 -6.94
CA SER A 383 10.10 2.15 -7.67
C SER A 383 9.02 3.16 -7.34
N GLN A 384 9.35 4.44 -7.45
CA GLN A 384 8.41 5.54 -7.37
C GLN A 384 8.23 6.10 -8.76
N ARG A 385 6.98 6.21 -9.18
CA ARG A 385 6.60 6.81 -10.45
C ARG A 385 5.81 8.08 -10.20
N VAL A 386 6.23 9.13 -10.88
CA VAL A 386 5.61 10.44 -10.78
C VAL A 386 5.25 10.96 -12.17
N GLN A 387 4.06 11.51 -12.26
CA GLN A 387 3.58 12.28 -13.39
C GLN A 387 3.32 13.71 -12.93
N TYR A 388 4.14 14.65 -13.41
CA TYR A 388 4.02 16.08 -13.11
C TYR A 388 3.75 16.84 -14.40
N TYR A 389 2.56 17.43 -14.53
CA TYR A 389 2.00 17.93 -15.78
C TYR A 389 2.05 16.86 -16.88
N GLN A 390 2.80 17.10 -17.96
CA GLN A 390 3.02 16.16 -19.06
C GLN A 390 4.42 15.52 -18.99
N SER A 391 5.05 15.54 -17.81
CA SER A 391 6.34 14.88 -17.56
C SER A 391 6.18 13.58 -16.80
N PHE A 392 7.14 12.68 -17.02
CA PHE A 392 7.22 11.36 -16.42
C PHE A 392 8.62 11.14 -15.87
N ASN A 393 8.72 10.60 -14.66
CA ASN A 393 9.98 10.14 -14.09
C ASN A 393 9.74 8.98 -13.13
N GLU A 394 10.56 7.94 -13.26
CA GLU A 394 10.57 6.79 -12.38
C GLU A 394 11.97 6.57 -11.79
N VAL A 395 12.03 6.22 -10.50
CA VAL A 395 13.29 5.97 -9.78
C VAL A 395 13.14 4.78 -8.84
N TRP A 396 14.22 4.01 -8.69
CA TRP A 396 14.29 2.93 -7.71
C TRP A 396 14.43 3.46 -6.28
N ALA A 397 13.84 2.72 -5.33
CA ALA A 397 14.01 2.98 -3.91
C ALA A 397 15.48 2.84 -3.49
N MET A 398 15.90 3.67 -2.55
CA MET A 398 17.20 3.55 -1.90
C MET A 398 17.12 2.60 -0.70
N SER A 399 18.12 1.75 -0.54
CA SER A 399 18.28 0.88 0.63
C SER A 399 19.28 1.47 1.64
N PRO A 400 19.19 1.11 2.94
CA PRO A 400 20.18 1.53 3.93
C PRO A 400 21.63 1.25 3.54
N SER A 401 21.90 0.22 2.74
CA SER A 401 23.26 -0.15 2.31
C SER A 401 23.88 0.83 1.31
N GLN A 402 23.07 1.70 0.70
CA GLN A 402 23.53 2.78 -0.18
C GLN A 402 23.91 4.05 0.60
N ALA A 403 23.60 4.12 1.91
CA ALA A 403 23.93 5.27 2.73
C ALA A 403 25.46 5.42 2.85
N ALA A 404 25.94 6.66 2.81
CA ALA A 404 27.37 6.96 2.89
C ALA A 404 27.63 8.20 3.74
N THR A 405 28.81 8.26 4.35
CA THR A 405 29.31 9.46 5.03
C THR A 405 29.80 10.51 4.05
N THR A 406 30.10 10.12 2.81
CA THR A 406 30.40 11.04 1.70
C THR A 406 29.75 10.54 0.43
N SER A 407 28.93 11.38 -0.20
CA SER A 407 28.30 11.10 -1.50
C SER A 407 28.36 12.32 -2.41
N TYR A 408 28.21 12.07 -3.71
CA TYR A 408 28.41 13.06 -4.76
C TYR A 408 27.23 13.12 -5.72
N LEU A 409 26.93 14.33 -6.16
CA LEU A 409 26.07 14.62 -7.32
C LEU A 409 26.92 15.37 -8.34
N SER A 410 26.80 15.00 -9.62
CA SER A 410 27.70 15.51 -10.67
C SER A 410 27.61 17.02 -10.84
N TRP A 411 26.43 17.62 -10.67
CA TRP A 411 26.20 19.01 -11.00
C TRP A 411 25.03 19.61 -10.22
N PHE A 412 25.03 20.93 -10.05
CA PHE A 412 23.95 21.74 -9.50
C PHE A 412 23.72 22.96 -10.39
N ASP A 413 22.46 23.33 -10.60
CA ASP A 413 22.08 24.49 -11.39
C ASP A 413 20.82 25.19 -10.88
N LYS A 414 21.02 26.41 -10.35
CA LYS A 414 19.96 27.35 -10.03
C LYS A 414 20.22 28.72 -10.65
N ALA A 415 20.88 28.72 -11.81
CA ALA A 415 21.29 29.92 -12.53
C ALA A 415 20.76 29.94 -13.97
N SER A 416 20.69 28.78 -14.63
CA SER A 416 20.31 28.67 -16.03
C SER A 416 18.81 28.90 -16.27
N THR A 417 18.50 29.45 -17.44
CA THR A 417 17.12 29.63 -17.89
C THR A 417 16.37 28.29 -17.92
N GLY A 418 15.21 28.26 -17.27
CA GLY A 418 14.35 27.08 -17.17
C GLY A 418 14.59 26.24 -15.91
N MET A 419 15.70 26.42 -15.18
CA MET A 419 15.89 25.76 -13.89
C MET A 419 15.03 26.43 -12.83
N VAL A 420 13.96 25.76 -12.40
CA VAL A 420 12.99 26.26 -11.41
C VAL A 420 13.39 25.86 -10.00
N GLY A 421 14.02 24.70 -9.85
CA GLY A 421 14.43 24.16 -8.56
C GLY A 421 15.54 23.14 -8.72
N ASP A 422 16.47 23.15 -7.76
CA ASP A 422 17.53 22.16 -7.64
C ASP A 422 17.76 21.96 -6.13
N ASN A 423 17.28 20.84 -5.62
CA ASN A 423 17.22 20.55 -4.20
C ASN A 423 17.95 19.25 -3.90
N ILE A 424 18.85 19.29 -2.93
CA ILE A 424 19.57 18.12 -2.42
C ILE A 424 18.77 17.57 -1.24
N HIS A 425 18.00 16.52 -1.48
CA HIS A 425 17.28 15.77 -0.45
C HIS A 425 18.25 14.86 0.29
N VAL A 426 18.14 14.82 1.62
CA VAL A 426 18.97 14.01 2.50
C VAL A 426 18.10 13.32 3.54
N LEU A 427 18.29 12.01 3.65
CA LEU A 427 17.59 11.12 4.57
C LEU A 427 18.60 10.43 5.50
N ASN A 428 18.27 10.36 6.79
CA ASN A 428 19.02 9.60 7.77
C ASN A 428 18.35 8.24 8.02
N PRO A 429 18.83 7.13 7.43
CA PRO A 429 18.29 5.79 7.67
C PRO A 429 18.80 5.17 8.98
N GLY A 430 19.67 5.87 9.72
CA GLY A 430 20.27 5.40 10.97
C GLY A 430 19.37 5.58 12.19
N SER A 431 19.91 5.22 13.36
CA SER A 431 19.20 5.27 14.65
C SER A 431 19.60 6.43 15.55
N VAL A 432 20.54 7.27 15.12
CA VAL A 432 21.03 8.44 15.85
C VAL A 432 20.99 9.68 14.96
N VAL A 433 21.10 10.88 15.55
CA VAL A 433 21.15 12.14 14.81
C VAL A 433 22.40 12.19 13.91
N ALA A 434 22.24 12.65 12.67
CA ALA A 434 23.32 12.91 11.73
C ALA A 434 23.58 14.43 11.60
N HIS A 435 24.85 14.81 11.50
CA HIS A 435 25.30 16.17 11.19
C HIS A 435 25.79 16.19 9.75
N VAL A 436 25.09 16.91 8.89
CA VAL A 436 25.28 16.88 7.43
C VAL A 436 25.77 18.24 6.94
N ILE A 437 26.67 18.21 5.96
CA ILE A 437 27.13 19.39 5.22
C ILE A 437 26.97 19.10 3.73
N ALA A 438 26.18 19.93 3.03
CA ALA A 438 26.15 19.99 1.57
C ALA A 438 27.08 21.11 1.10
N SER A 439 28.01 20.80 0.21
CA SER A 439 29.01 21.75 -0.27
C SER A 439 29.10 21.75 -1.80
N LEU A 440 29.40 22.93 -2.34
CA LEU A 440 29.57 23.16 -3.76
C LEU A 440 30.64 24.24 -3.94
N THR A 441 31.60 23.99 -4.82
CA THR A 441 32.70 24.93 -5.09
C THR A 441 32.16 26.30 -5.50
N GLY A 442 32.64 27.36 -4.85
CA GLY A 442 32.20 28.74 -5.11
C GLY A 442 30.92 29.14 -4.38
N ALA A 443 30.26 28.23 -3.65
CA ALA A 443 29.11 28.53 -2.80
C ALA A 443 29.43 28.32 -1.31
N THR A 444 28.69 28.99 -0.43
CA THR A 444 28.77 28.76 1.02
C THR A 444 28.18 27.38 1.35
N PRO A 445 28.90 26.50 2.08
CA PRO A 445 28.37 25.21 2.49
C PRO A 445 27.13 25.36 3.39
N ILE A 446 26.19 24.42 3.26
CA ILE A 446 24.95 24.37 4.04
C ILE A 446 25.08 23.22 5.04
N ALA A 447 25.06 23.54 6.34
CA ALA A 447 25.13 22.57 7.42
C ALA A 447 23.78 22.45 8.13
N PHE A 448 23.39 21.23 8.49
CA PHE A 448 22.14 20.95 9.22
C PHE A 448 22.23 19.63 10.00
N THR A 449 21.29 19.42 10.91
CA THR A 449 21.14 18.18 11.69
C THR A 449 19.89 17.44 11.29
N LEU A 450 19.96 16.11 11.25
CA LEU A 450 18.86 15.26 10.82
C LEU A 450 18.62 14.12 11.82
N ALA A 451 17.43 14.09 12.43
CA ALA A 451 17.06 13.02 13.36
C ALA A 451 17.01 11.64 12.66
N ALA A 452 17.06 10.56 13.45
CA ALA A 452 16.89 9.20 12.95
C ALA A 452 15.55 9.03 12.20
N GLY A 453 15.59 8.46 10.99
CA GLY A 453 14.42 8.27 10.13
C GLY A 453 13.84 9.54 9.50
N ALA A 454 14.45 10.71 9.75
CA ALA A 454 14.00 11.97 9.17
C ALA A 454 14.60 12.23 7.79
N GLU A 455 13.93 13.09 7.03
CA GLU A 455 14.39 13.64 5.76
C GLU A 455 14.30 15.17 5.82
N THR A 456 15.18 15.84 5.06
CA THR A 456 15.11 17.27 4.76
C THR A 456 15.82 17.53 3.44
N TYR A 457 15.67 18.73 2.88
CA TYR A 457 16.45 19.15 1.73
C TYR A 457 17.30 20.40 2.01
N ALA A 458 18.35 20.57 1.22
CA ALA A 458 19.17 21.77 1.12
C ALA A 458 19.15 22.29 -0.32
N SER A 459 19.27 23.60 -0.51
CA SER A 459 19.38 24.19 -1.85
C SER A 459 20.26 25.43 -1.78
N PHE A 460 21.21 25.55 -2.70
CA PHE A 460 22.06 26.73 -2.77
C PHE A 460 21.27 27.95 -3.29
N PRO A 461 21.76 29.19 -3.06
CA PRO A 461 21.10 30.41 -3.53
C PRO A 461 20.95 30.47 -5.06
N ALA A 462 19.95 31.21 -5.53
CA ALA A 462 19.78 31.49 -6.96
C ALA A 462 21.04 32.14 -7.56
N GLY A 463 21.36 31.80 -8.80
CA GLY A 463 22.61 32.20 -9.48
C GLY A 463 23.80 31.26 -9.22
N THR A 464 23.62 30.22 -8.41
CA THR A 464 24.65 29.20 -8.15
C THR A 464 24.59 28.09 -9.22
N ILE A 465 25.76 27.71 -9.76
CA ILE A 465 25.90 26.64 -10.75
C ILE A 465 27.29 26.02 -10.65
N GLY A 466 27.40 24.70 -10.85
CA GLY A 466 28.67 23.99 -10.92
C GLY A 466 28.59 22.58 -10.37
N GLY A 467 29.75 21.94 -10.17
CA GLY A 467 29.82 20.60 -9.61
C GLY A 467 31.25 20.20 -9.22
N PRO A 468 31.41 19.08 -8.51
CA PRO A 468 30.33 18.27 -7.94
C PRO A 468 29.71 18.92 -6.70
N VAL A 469 28.46 18.57 -6.38
CA VAL A 469 27.95 18.75 -5.01
C VAL A 469 28.47 17.60 -4.17
N VAL A 470 29.03 17.92 -3.01
CA VAL A 470 29.54 16.93 -2.04
C VAL A 470 28.68 17.00 -0.79
N VAL A 471 28.06 15.88 -0.44
CA VAL A 471 27.31 15.69 0.80
C VAL A 471 28.17 14.88 1.75
N THR A 472 28.59 15.48 2.86
CA THR A 472 29.35 14.83 3.93
C THR A 472 28.54 14.76 5.22
N ALA A 473 28.67 13.66 5.96
CA ALA A 473 28.01 13.47 7.25
C ALA A 473 28.85 12.64 8.22
N ASP A 474 28.63 12.83 9.51
CA ASP A 474 29.25 12.02 10.57
C ASP A 474 28.61 10.63 10.74
N GLN A 475 27.40 10.45 10.21
CA GLN A 475 26.68 9.18 10.05
C GLN A 475 26.38 8.93 8.58
N ALA A 476 26.23 7.67 8.19
CA ALA A 476 25.86 7.34 6.81
C ALA A 476 24.43 7.84 6.51
N VAL A 477 24.29 8.68 5.49
CA VAL A 477 23.01 9.22 5.02
C VAL A 477 22.74 8.82 3.57
N LEU A 478 21.46 8.76 3.21
CA LEU A 478 21.03 8.68 1.82
C LEU A 478 20.81 10.10 1.30
N ALA A 479 21.17 10.34 0.05
CA ALA A 479 20.95 11.64 -0.58
C ALA A 479 20.54 11.47 -2.04
N SER A 480 19.76 12.43 -2.52
CA SER A 480 19.34 12.54 -3.91
C SER A 480 19.16 14.00 -4.28
N GLN A 481 19.14 14.28 -5.58
CA GLN A 481 18.93 15.60 -6.13
C GLN A 481 17.63 15.62 -6.91
N ARG A 482 16.76 16.56 -6.56
CA ARG A 482 15.55 16.86 -7.32
C ARG A 482 15.78 18.09 -8.16
N VAL A 483 15.74 17.91 -9.48
CA VAL A 483 15.85 18.99 -10.45
C VAL A 483 14.47 19.25 -11.06
N GLN A 484 14.03 20.51 -11.04
CA GLN A 484 12.83 20.99 -11.73
C GLN A 484 13.27 21.88 -12.89
N TYR A 485 12.99 21.42 -14.11
CA TYR A 485 13.33 22.10 -15.34
C TYR A 485 12.05 22.39 -16.13
N TYR A 486 11.69 23.68 -16.23
CA TYR A 486 10.37 24.14 -16.69
C TYR A 486 9.22 23.42 -15.94
N GLN A 487 8.34 22.72 -16.67
CA GLN A 487 7.24 21.92 -16.11
C GLN A 487 7.59 20.43 -16.04
N THR A 488 8.88 20.11 -15.92
CA THR A 488 9.39 18.74 -15.84
C THR A 488 10.26 18.59 -14.60
N PHE A 489 10.47 17.35 -14.17
CA PHE A 489 11.35 17.07 -13.05
C PHE A 489 12.13 15.76 -13.26
N ASN A 490 13.26 15.64 -12.59
CA ASN A 490 14.07 14.44 -12.53
C ASN A 490 14.69 14.29 -11.12
N GLU A 491 14.81 13.05 -10.64
CA GLU A 491 15.44 12.73 -9.36
C GLU A 491 16.68 11.86 -9.60
N VAL A 492 17.83 12.26 -9.05
CA VAL A 492 19.12 11.58 -9.22
C VAL A 492 19.68 11.19 -7.86
N VAL A 493 19.97 9.91 -7.65
CA VAL A 493 20.55 9.44 -6.38
C VAL A 493 22.04 9.82 -6.29
N ALA A 494 22.45 10.38 -5.16
CA ALA A 494 23.85 10.68 -4.88
C ALA A 494 24.64 9.38 -4.72
N ARG A 495 25.86 9.34 -5.26
CA ARG A 495 26.70 8.12 -5.24
C ARG A 495 27.95 8.33 -4.40
N GLY A 496 28.26 7.36 -3.54
CA GLY A 496 29.55 7.29 -2.87
C GLY A 496 30.67 6.81 -3.80
N ALA A 497 31.92 7.04 -3.41
CA ALA A 497 33.09 6.62 -4.19
C ALA A 497 33.14 5.10 -4.46
N ALA A 498 32.47 4.28 -3.65
CA ALA A 498 32.34 2.84 -3.86
C ALA A 498 31.57 2.45 -5.14
N ARG A 499 30.84 3.39 -5.75
CA ARG A 499 30.15 3.18 -7.04
C ARG A 499 30.98 3.64 -8.25
N ALA A 500 32.18 4.18 -8.03
CA ALA A 500 33.10 4.54 -9.11
C ALA A 500 33.67 3.28 -9.77
N SER A 501 33.93 3.34 -11.08
CA SER A 501 34.47 2.22 -11.84
C SER A 501 35.57 2.66 -12.79
N MET A 502 36.52 1.76 -13.09
CA MET A 502 37.50 1.95 -14.15
C MET A 502 36.88 1.78 -15.53
N THR A 503 35.81 0.99 -15.63
CA THR A 503 35.04 0.81 -16.87
C THR A 503 33.55 0.86 -16.57
N SER A 504 32.82 1.73 -17.24
CA SER A 504 31.37 1.83 -17.14
C SER A 504 30.74 2.11 -18.51
N TYR A 505 29.44 1.88 -18.58
CA TYR A 505 28.67 1.87 -19.82
C TYR A 505 27.39 2.69 -19.69
N PHE A 506 26.97 3.20 -20.85
CA PHE A 506 25.61 3.63 -21.11
C PHE A 506 25.12 2.86 -22.33
N ASN A 507 23.85 2.48 -22.34
CA ASN A 507 23.30 1.68 -23.43
C ASN A 507 23.33 2.42 -24.77
N TRP A 508 23.30 3.76 -24.76
CA TRP A 508 23.09 4.54 -25.97
C TRP A 508 23.52 6.01 -25.84
N PHE A 509 23.42 6.76 -26.94
CA PHE A 509 23.65 8.20 -27.05
C PHE A 509 22.86 8.77 -28.25
N ASP A 510 22.35 10.00 -28.13
CA ASP A 510 21.77 10.79 -29.23
C ASP A 510 22.27 12.21 -29.29
N LYS A 511 22.67 12.63 -30.48
CA LYS A 511 22.73 14.04 -30.84
C LYS A 511 22.30 14.25 -32.29
N ALA A 512 21.41 13.39 -32.77
CA ALA A 512 20.93 13.36 -34.14
C ALA A 512 19.40 13.52 -34.22
N SER A 513 18.65 12.92 -33.30
CA SER A 513 17.20 12.89 -33.34
C SER A 513 16.56 14.25 -33.07
N ALA A 514 15.40 14.48 -33.69
CA ALA A 514 14.61 15.68 -33.45
C ALA A 514 14.17 15.76 -31.98
N GLY A 515 14.33 16.94 -31.38
CA GLY A 515 14.03 17.19 -29.97
C GLY A 515 15.19 16.91 -29.01
N MET A 516 16.24 16.18 -29.42
CA MET A 516 17.45 15.99 -28.60
C MET A 516 18.30 17.27 -28.63
N VAL A 517 18.18 18.08 -27.58
CA VAL A 517 18.89 19.36 -27.44
C VAL A 517 20.32 19.14 -26.94
N GLY A 518 20.52 18.12 -26.10
CA GLY A 518 21.84 17.76 -25.58
C GLY A 518 21.88 16.34 -25.07
N ASP A 519 23.05 15.73 -25.19
CA ASP A 519 23.39 14.44 -24.61
C ASP A 519 24.87 14.51 -24.23
N ASN A 520 25.12 14.43 -22.92
CA ASN A 520 26.42 14.69 -22.33
C ASN A 520 26.77 13.59 -21.34
N ILE A 521 28.04 13.17 -21.35
CA ILE A 521 28.59 12.25 -20.37
C ILE A 521 29.34 13.06 -19.32
N HIS A 522 28.78 13.16 -18.12
CA HIS A 522 29.40 13.78 -16.96
C HIS A 522 30.36 12.79 -16.30
N LEU A 523 31.51 13.31 -15.88
CA LEU A 523 32.66 12.57 -15.36
C LEU A 523 33.12 13.22 -14.06
N LEU A 524 33.22 12.45 -13.00
CA LEU A 524 33.65 12.90 -11.69
C LEU A 524 34.75 12.00 -11.15
N ASN A 525 35.91 12.60 -10.85
CA ASN A 525 37.01 11.92 -10.20
C ASN A 525 36.92 12.05 -8.68
N THR A 526 36.43 11.01 -8.01
CA THR A 526 36.39 10.96 -6.53
C THR A 526 37.70 10.50 -5.89
N GLY A 527 38.72 10.18 -6.70
CA GLY A 527 40.02 9.69 -6.24
C GLY A 527 41.00 10.80 -5.84
N GLY A 528 42.11 10.41 -5.21
CA GLY A 528 43.16 11.34 -4.75
C GLY A 528 44.22 11.71 -5.80
N SER A 529 44.16 11.14 -7.00
CA SER A 529 45.12 11.36 -8.10
C SER A 529 44.39 11.84 -9.37
N PRO A 530 45.07 12.48 -10.35
CA PRO A 530 44.47 12.82 -11.64
C PRO A 530 44.03 11.57 -12.43
N ALA A 531 42.82 11.55 -12.99
CA ALA A 531 42.26 10.45 -13.77
C ALA A 531 42.43 10.70 -15.26
N HIS A 532 42.87 9.70 -16.01
CA HIS A 532 42.96 9.73 -17.46
C HIS A 532 41.78 8.92 -18.01
N ILE A 533 40.82 9.60 -18.62
CA ILE A 533 39.52 9.05 -18.99
C ILE A 533 39.40 9.05 -20.52
N THR A 534 38.94 7.95 -21.08
CA THR A 534 38.55 7.83 -22.49
C THR A 534 37.06 7.51 -22.57
N VAL A 535 36.31 8.34 -23.27
CA VAL A 535 34.89 8.12 -23.57
C VAL A 535 34.75 7.76 -25.04
N GLY A 536 34.29 6.54 -25.32
CA GLY A 536 34.20 5.99 -26.67
C GLY A 536 32.78 5.56 -27.01
N MET A 537 32.45 5.62 -28.29
CA MET A 537 31.23 5.05 -28.87
C MET A 537 31.57 4.47 -30.26
N PRO A 538 31.02 3.30 -30.64
CA PRO A 538 31.26 2.71 -31.96
C PRO A 538 31.04 3.69 -33.12
N GLY A 539 31.95 3.68 -34.09
CA GLY A 539 31.88 4.56 -35.27
C GLY A 539 32.23 6.04 -35.01
N THR A 540 32.77 6.37 -33.83
CA THR A 540 33.22 7.73 -33.50
C THR A 540 34.65 7.76 -32.98
N SER A 541 35.32 8.90 -33.10
CA SER A 541 36.60 9.13 -32.44
C SER A 541 36.39 9.27 -30.92
N PRO A 542 37.14 8.54 -30.08
CA PRO A 542 37.04 8.69 -28.64
C PRO A 542 37.42 10.09 -28.16
N VAL A 543 36.77 10.54 -27.09
CA VAL A 543 37.13 11.77 -26.38
C VAL A 543 38.01 11.41 -25.19
N VAL A 544 39.19 12.03 -25.08
CA VAL A 544 40.14 11.79 -23.99
C VAL A 544 40.22 13.02 -23.10
N VAL A 545 40.16 12.82 -21.79
CA VAL A 545 40.16 13.89 -20.77
C VAL A 545 41.08 13.51 -19.61
N THR A 546 41.77 14.49 -19.04
CA THR A 546 42.47 14.35 -17.76
C THR A 546 41.74 15.16 -16.70
N LEU A 547 41.34 14.53 -15.60
CA LEU A 547 40.49 15.13 -14.57
C LEU A 547 41.19 15.12 -13.22
N ALA A 548 41.39 16.29 -12.61
CA ALA A 548 42.03 16.42 -11.30
C ALA A 548 41.18 15.77 -10.19
N PRO A 549 41.78 15.45 -9.01
CA PRO A 549 41.03 15.01 -7.83
C PRO A 549 39.86 15.94 -7.50
N LEU A 550 38.68 15.36 -7.24
CA LEU A 550 37.42 16.06 -6.94
C LEU A 550 36.96 17.07 -8.01
N ALA A 551 37.54 17.02 -9.21
CA ALA A 551 37.03 17.79 -10.34
C ALA A 551 35.92 17.02 -11.05
N GLU A 552 34.99 17.78 -11.62
CA GLU A 552 33.97 17.30 -12.55
C GLU A 552 34.14 17.98 -13.91
N THR A 553 33.73 17.28 -14.96
CA THR A 553 33.55 17.85 -16.29
C THR A 553 32.53 16.99 -17.05
N TYR A 554 32.03 17.49 -18.17
CA TYR A 554 31.29 16.68 -19.13
C TYR A 554 31.97 16.63 -20.49
N VAL A 555 31.64 15.59 -21.26
CA VAL A 555 31.99 15.46 -22.67
C VAL A 555 30.76 15.17 -23.50
N THR A 556 30.84 15.42 -24.81
CA THR A 556 29.77 15.12 -25.76
C THR A 556 30.39 14.74 -27.10
N PHE A 557 29.67 13.96 -27.90
CA PHE A 557 30.07 13.69 -29.28
C PHE A 557 29.58 14.80 -30.24
N ALA A 558 30.10 14.76 -31.47
CA ALA A 558 29.67 15.68 -32.52
C ALA A 558 28.17 15.54 -32.83
N ALA A 559 27.54 16.59 -33.36
CA ALA A 559 26.15 16.53 -33.81
C ALA A 559 25.95 15.50 -34.94
N GLY A 560 24.75 14.93 -35.04
CA GLY A 560 24.41 13.89 -36.03
C GLY A 560 24.90 12.49 -35.66
N LYS A 561 25.33 12.26 -34.42
CA LYS A 561 25.73 10.94 -33.92
C LYS A 561 24.63 10.32 -33.07
N ILE A 562 24.40 9.02 -33.27
CA ILE A 562 23.45 8.22 -32.51
C ILE A 562 23.96 6.78 -32.46
N GLY A 563 23.78 6.10 -31.33
CA GLY A 563 24.12 4.69 -31.18
C GLY A 563 24.66 4.37 -29.79
N GLY A 564 25.22 3.18 -29.64
CA GLY A 564 25.79 2.71 -28.39
C GLY A 564 26.53 1.38 -28.57
N PRO A 565 27.04 0.80 -27.48
CA PRO A 565 27.08 1.40 -26.14
C PRO A 565 28.12 2.54 -26.07
N VAL A 566 27.89 3.53 -25.20
CA VAL A 566 28.95 4.45 -24.79
C VAL A 566 29.76 3.76 -23.70
N THR A 567 31.09 3.77 -23.84
CA THR A 567 32.01 3.20 -22.85
C THR A 567 32.88 4.30 -22.27
N VAL A 568 32.96 4.36 -20.94
CA VAL A 568 33.90 5.21 -20.20
C VAL A 568 34.98 4.30 -19.62
N THR A 569 36.23 4.49 -20.02
CA THR A 569 37.39 3.80 -19.44
C THR A 569 38.32 4.79 -18.76
N SER A 570 38.90 4.40 -17.63
CA SER A 570 39.87 5.21 -16.92
C SER A 570 40.93 4.34 -16.24
N ASP A 571 42.11 4.92 -16.02
CA ASP A 571 43.21 4.32 -15.26
C ASP A 571 42.96 4.24 -13.75
N GLN A 572 41.85 4.81 -13.28
CA GLN A 572 41.37 4.69 -11.91
C GLN A 572 39.84 4.88 -11.83
N PRO A 573 39.19 4.47 -10.73
CA PRO A 573 37.74 4.55 -10.64
C PRO A 573 37.20 5.98 -10.71
N VAL A 574 36.24 6.21 -11.62
CA VAL A 574 35.50 7.47 -11.74
C VAL A 574 34.00 7.23 -11.66
N LEU A 575 33.24 8.22 -11.17
CA LEU A 575 31.80 8.24 -11.32
C LEU A 575 31.46 8.86 -12.67
N SER A 576 30.47 8.31 -13.37
CA SER A 576 29.95 8.94 -14.58
C SER A 576 28.43 8.83 -14.67
N SER A 577 27.80 9.82 -15.29
CA SER A 577 26.36 9.87 -15.55
C SER A 577 26.11 10.45 -16.95
N GLN A 578 25.01 10.04 -17.57
CA GLN A 578 24.57 10.58 -18.85
C GLN A 578 23.43 11.55 -18.57
N ARG A 579 23.54 12.76 -19.10
CA ARG A 579 22.56 13.83 -19.00
C ARG A 579 21.98 14.08 -20.38
N VAL A 580 20.70 13.74 -20.54
CA VAL A 580 19.93 13.93 -21.77
C VAL A 580 18.98 15.10 -21.59
N GLN A 581 18.99 16.03 -22.53
CA GLN A 581 18.02 17.11 -22.64
C GLN A 581 17.16 16.89 -23.89
N TYR A 582 15.88 16.60 -23.68
CA TYR A 582 14.89 16.37 -24.72
C TYR A 582 13.83 17.46 -24.68
N ASN A 583 13.78 18.32 -25.69
CA ASN A 583 12.97 19.54 -25.70
C ASN A 583 13.19 20.38 -24.42
N GLN A 584 12.15 20.52 -23.60
CA GLN A 584 12.18 21.24 -22.32
C GLN A 584 12.21 20.28 -21.12
N SER A 585 12.60 19.02 -21.32
CA SER A 585 12.85 18.05 -20.26
C SER A 585 14.32 17.70 -20.15
N PHE A 586 14.68 17.18 -18.98
CA PHE A 586 16.01 16.66 -18.71
C PHE A 586 15.90 15.35 -17.91
N ASN A 587 16.82 14.42 -18.15
CA ASN A 587 16.99 13.19 -17.39
C ASN A 587 18.48 12.92 -17.20
N GLU A 588 18.85 12.47 -16.00
CA GLU A 588 20.19 11.99 -15.72
C GLU A 588 20.19 10.59 -15.14
N THR A 589 20.99 9.73 -15.76
CA THR A 589 21.08 8.31 -15.42
C THR A 589 22.54 7.98 -15.09
N PRO A 590 22.82 7.30 -13.96
CA PRO A 590 24.16 6.86 -13.63
C PRO A 590 24.63 5.79 -14.62
N SER A 591 25.93 5.79 -14.94
CA SER A 591 26.54 4.68 -15.68
C SER A 591 26.47 3.37 -14.90
N GLU A 592 26.47 2.25 -15.62
CA GLU A 592 26.57 0.92 -15.01
C GLU A 592 27.90 0.23 -15.36
N SER A 593 28.41 -0.59 -14.45
CA SER A 593 29.60 -1.42 -14.67
C SER A 593 29.20 -2.86 -15.02
N ALA A 594 30.12 -3.62 -15.62
CA ALA A 594 29.88 -5.05 -15.89
C ALA A 594 29.58 -5.87 -14.62
N ALA A 595 29.96 -5.38 -13.43
CA ALA A 595 29.64 -6.03 -12.15
C ALA A 595 28.17 -5.89 -11.74
N GLN A 596 27.42 -4.98 -12.38
CA GLN A 596 25.98 -4.80 -12.18
C GLN A 596 25.14 -5.61 -13.17
N ALA A 597 25.78 -6.21 -14.19
CA ALA A 597 25.09 -7.02 -15.18
C ALA A 597 24.49 -8.28 -14.53
N GLN A 598 23.28 -8.64 -14.94
CA GLN A 598 22.52 -9.75 -14.37
C GLN A 598 22.06 -10.73 -15.44
N THR A 599 21.89 -12.00 -15.07
CA THR A 599 21.25 -13.01 -15.92
C THR A 599 19.73 -13.00 -15.81
N SER A 600 19.17 -12.28 -14.82
CA SER A 600 17.74 -12.06 -14.65
C SER A 600 17.54 -10.71 -13.99
N SER A 601 16.89 -9.76 -14.66
CA SER A 601 16.58 -8.42 -14.13
C SER A 601 15.16 -8.00 -14.51
N HIS A 602 14.65 -6.96 -13.85
CA HIS A 602 13.26 -6.54 -13.95
C HIS A 602 13.13 -5.04 -14.19
N ILE A 603 12.11 -4.68 -14.95
CA ILE A 603 11.55 -3.34 -15.04
C ILE A 603 10.11 -3.44 -14.53
N MET A 604 9.66 -2.47 -13.74
CA MET A 604 8.36 -2.54 -13.04
C MET A 604 7.15 -2.42 -13.97
N TRP A 605 7.33 -2.05 -15.23
CA TRP A 605 6.21 -1.71 -16.09
C TRP A 605 6.64 -1.49 -17.54
N PHE A 606 5.68 -1.50 -18.45
CA PHE A 606 5.79 -1.13 -19.84
C PHE A 606 4.44 -0.57 -20.33
N ASP A 607 4.46 0.38 -21.25
CA ASP A 607 3.25 0.97 -21.81
C ASP A 607 3.39 1.49 -23.25
N LYS A 608 2.66 0.85 -24.17
CA LYS A 608 2.38 1.35 -25.53
C LYS A 608 0.89 1.49 -25.81
N THR A 609 0.15 1.97 -24.82
CA THR A 609 -1.31 2.12 -24.85
C THR A 609 -1.76 3.49 -24.37
N SER A 610 -1.19 4.00 -23.28
CA SER A 610 -1.67 5.23 -22.65
C SER A 610 -1.43 6.47 -23.51
N ALA A 611 -2.35 7.42 -23.41
CA ALA A 611 -2.20 8.72 -24.07
C ALA A 611 -0.92 9.42 -23.60
N GLY A 612 -0.14 9.92 -24.57
CA GLY A 612 1.14 10.57 -24.31
C GLY A 612 2.34 9.63 -24.31
N MET A 613 2.18 8.32 -24.14
CA MET A 613 3.29 7.35 -24.27
C MET A 613 3.66 7.18 -25.75
N LEU A 614 4.65 7.94 -26.22
CA LEU A 614 5.10 7.92 -27.61
C LEU A 614 6.07 6.77 -27.86
N ASN A 615 6.88 6.41 -26.87
CA ASN A 615 7.79 5.29 -26.96
C ASN A 615 8.07 4.68 -25.59
N ASP A 616 8.26 3.38 -25.58
CA ASP A 616 8.67 2.60 -24.42
C ASP A 616 9.46 1.40 -24.93
N ASN A 617 10.75 1.36 -24.65
CA ASN A 617 11.66 0.32 -25.17
C ASN A 617 12.57 -0.20 -24.06
N ILE A 618 12.97 -1.46 -24.20
CA ILE A 618 13.92 -2.11 -23.32
C ILE A 618 15.24 -2.24 -24.06
N HIS A 619 16.23 -1.48 -23.61
CA HIS A 619 17.61 -1.55 -24.10
C HIS A 619 18.35 -2.64 -23.33
N VAL A 620 19.20 -3.40 -24.03
CA VAL A 620 20.00 -4.48 -23.46
C VAL A 620 21.42 -4.40 -24.01
N LEU A 621 22.40 -4.42 -23.12
CA LEU A 621 23.83 -4.40 -23.43
C LEU A 621 24.51 -5.66 -22.87
N ASN A 622 25.19 -6.39 -23.75
CA ASN A 622 26.01 -7.53 -23.35
C ASN A 622 27.44 -7.09 -23.05
N THR A 623 27.76 -6.90 -21.76
CA THR A 623 29.12 -6.57 -21.32
C THR A 623 30.02 -7.80 -21.14
N SER A 624 29.51 -9.02 -21.39
CA SER A 624 30.30 -10.25 -21.29
C SER A 624 31.20 -10.45 -22.50
N GLY A 625 32.17 -11.38 -22.37
CA GLY A 625 33.06 -11.77 -23.47
C GLY A 625 32.46 -12.78 -24.46
N LEU A 626 31.21 -13.20 -24.28
CA LEU A 626 30.56 -14.23 -25.09
C LEU A 626 29.20 -13.74 -25.63
N PRO A 627 28.69 -14.29 -26.75
CA PRO A 627 27.32 -14.02 -27.16
C PRO A 627 26.31 -14.44 -26.09
N ALA A 628 25.29 -13.61 -25.87
CA ALA A 628 24.23 -13.83 -24.91
C ALA A 628 22.92 -14.16 -25.64
N SER A 629 22.23 -15.23 -25.23
CA SER A 629 20.83 -15.45 -25.61
C SER A 629 19.97 -14.71 -24.59
N VAL A 630 19.15 -13.77 -25.03
CA VAL A 630 18.33 -12.88 -24.20
C VAL A 630 16.86 -13.12 -24.49
N THR A 631 16.04 -13.17 -23.45
CA THR A 631 14.57 -13.15 -23.53
C THR A 631 14.05 -11.94 -22.77
N VAL A 632 13.27 -11.10 -23.42
CA VAL A 632 12.55 -9.97 -22.79
C VAL A 632 11.07 -10.29 -22.82
N LYS A 633 10.44 -10.37 -21.65
CA LYS A 633 9.07 -10.88 -21.49
C LYS A 633 8.17 -9.87 -20.77
N LEU A 634 6.95 -9.71 -21.28
CA LEU A 634 5.86 -8.95 -20.66
C LEU A 634 4.56 -9.78 -20.75
N GLY A 635 4.06 -10.27 -19.61
CA GLY A 635 2.88 -11.14 -19.58
C GLY A 635 3.09 -12.39 -20.44
N THR A 636 2.25 -12.57 -21.48
CA THR A 636 2.39 -13.67 -22.46
C THR A 636 3.25 -13.31 -23.67
N SER A 637 3.60 -12.02 -23.85
CA SER A 637 4.43 -11.53 -24.94
C SER A 637 5.91 -11.71 -24.60
N SER A 638 6.72 -12.16 -25.56
CA SER A 638 8.17 -12.28 -25.37
C SER A 638 8.92 -12.05 -26.67
N ASP A 639 10.09 -11.43 -26.57
CA ASP A 639 11.07 -11.32 -27.65
C ASP A 639 12.35 -12.09 -27.26
N VAL A 640 12.92 -12.83 -28.19
CA VAL A 640 14.10 -13.69 -27.97
C VAL A 640 15.13 -13.43 -29.06
N PHE A 641 16.34 -13.07 -28.66
CA PHE A 641 17.41 -12.73 -29.59
C PHE A 641 18.78 -13.14 -29.05
N THR A 642 19.77 -13.16 -29.94
CA THR A 642 21.18 -13.36 -29.59
C THR A 642 21.91 -12.04 -29.72
N LEU A 643 22.57 -11.62 -28.64
CA LEU A 643 23.32 -10.36 -28.55
C LEU A 643 24.83 -10.66 -28.49
N PRO A 644 25.62 -10.27 -29.50
CA PRO A 644 27.08 -10.45 -29.46
C PRO A 644 27.75 -9.72 -28.29
N ALA A 645 28.94 -10.16 -27.92
CA ALA A 645 29.76 -9.53 -26.88
C ALA A 645 30.06 -8.06 -27.22
N GLY A 646 29.89 -7.16 -26.25
CA GLY A 646 30.15 -5.72 -26.37
C GLY A 646 29.12 -4.94 -27.21
N MET A 647 28.03 -5.59 -27.64
CA MET A 647 26.97 -4.96 -28.43
C MET A 647 25.75 -4.63 -27.56
N GLU A 648 25.03 -3.59 -27.97
CA GLU A 648 23.70 -3.24 -27.47
C GLU A 648 22.63 -3.54 -28.53
N THR A 649 21.41 -3.73 -28.07
CA THR A 649 20.20 -3.62 -28.89
C THR A 649 19.05 -3.12 -28.04
N TYR A 650 17.91 -2.83 -28.66
CA TYR A 650 16.66 -2.62 -27.94
C TYR A 650 15.53 -3.48 -28.51
N VAL A 651 14.51 -3.70 -27.68
CA VAL A 651 13.24 -4.33 -28.06
C VAL A 651 12.07 -3.45 -27.65
N SER A 652 10.95 -3.63 -28.33
CA SER A 652 9.68 -2.99 -28.01
C SER A 652 8.56 -4.00 -28.22
N PHE A 653 7.57 -3.99 -27.34
CA PHE A 653 6.34 -4.75 -27.58
C PHE A 653 5.41 -4.00 -28.56
N PRO A 654 4.48 -4.70 -29.24
CA PRO A 654 3.49 -4.07 -30.12
C PRO A 654 2.57 -3.09 -29.37
N ALA A 655 1.93 -2.18 -30.11
CA ALA A 655 0.90 -1.28 -29.56
C ALA A 655 -0.23 -2.06 -28.87
N GLY A 656 -0.77 -1.51 -27.78
CA GLY A 656 -1.79 -2.16 -26.95
C GLY A 656 -1.23 -3.03 -25.81
N ASN A 657 0.09 -3.24 -25.73
CA ASN A 657 0.72 -3.86 -24.56
C ASN A 657 0.90 -2.81 -23.45
N ILE A 658 0.51 -3.19 -22.23
CA ILE A 658 0.62 -2.38 -21.02
C ILE A 658 0.68 -3.32 -19.81
N GLY A 659 1.49 -3.02 -18.81
CA GLY A 659 1.62 -3.82 -17.59
C GLY A 659 3.06 -4.05 -17.17
N GLY A 660 3.25 -4.87 -16.15
CA GLY A 660 4.55 -5.31 -15.69
C GLY A 660 4.45 -6.59 -14.84
N PRO A 661 5.58 -7.08 -14.31
CA PRO A 661 6.91 -6.57 -14.61
C PRO A 661 7.35 -7.01 -16.02
N VAL A 662 8.27 -6.26 -16.62
CA VAL A 662 9.07 -6.78 -17.73
C VAL A 662 10.22 -7.58 -17.13
N THR A 663 10.35 -8.84 -17.51
CA THR A 663 11.46 -9.70 -17.09
C THR A 663 12.46 -9.85 -18.24
N ILE A 664 13.74 -9.59 -17.96
CA ILE A 664 14.85 -9.80 -18.87
C ILE A 664 15.66 -10.98 -18.33
N THR A 665 15.67 -12.11 -19.04
CA THR A 665 16.53 -13.26 -18.72
C THR A 665 17.59 -13.47 -19.78
N SER A 666 18.77 -13.90 -19.38
CA SER A 666 19.87 -14.13 -20.31
C SER A 666 20.81 -15.26 -19.91
N SER A 667 21.40 -15.91 -20.92
CA SER A 667 22.44 -16.92 -20.74
C SER A 667 23.79 -16.34 -20.31
N GLN A 668 23.99 -15.03 -20.39
CA GLN A 668 25.16 -14.30 -19.87
C GLN A 668 24.67 -13.07 -19.10
N PRO A 669 25.46 -12.52 -18.16
CA PRO A 669 25.11 -11.26 -17.52
C PRO A 669 24.99 -10.12 -18.54
N VAL A 670 23.85 -9.42 -18.53
CA VAL A 670 23.59 -8.24 -19.37
C VAL A 670 23.16 -7.05 -18.50
N LEU A 671 23.43 -5.85 -18.99
CA LEU A 671 22.83 -4.61 -18.47
C LEU A 671 21.56 -4.36 -19.26
N ALA A 672 20.51 -3.88 -18.59
CA ALA A 672 19.26 -3.54 -19.25
C ALA A 672 18.70 -2.25 -18.68
N ALA A 673 17.97 -1.48 -19.49
CA ALA A 673 17.28 -0.29 -19.05
C ALA A 673 16.00 -0.08 -19.85
N GLN A 674 14.99 0.49 -19.22
CA GLN A 674 13.81 0.99 -19.90
C GLN A 674 14.02 2.44 -20.30
N ARG A 675 13.57 2.77 -21.51
CA ARG A 675 13.51 4.14 -22.01
C ARG A 675 12.08 4.50 -22.36
N VAL A 676 11.59 5.54 -21.71
CA VAL A 676 10.24 6.08 -21.91
C VAL A 676 10.31 7.46 -22.55
N GLN A 677 9.50 7.65 -23.59
CA GLN A 677 9.18 8.95 -24.15
C GLN A 677 7.71 9.25 -23.89
N TYR A 678 7.46 10.19 -22.97
CA TYR A 678 6.12 10.61 -22.57
C TYR A 678 5.90 12.08 -22.96
N PHE A 679 4.99 12.32 -23.91
CA PHE A 679 4.82 13.61 -24.59
C PHE A 679 6.17 14.17 -25.07
N GLN A 680 6.56 15.34 -24.56
CA GLN A 680 7.83 15.99 -24.90
C GLN A 680 8.92 15.70 -23.86
N THR A 681 8.73 14.66 -23.04
CA THR A 681 9.64 14.30 -21.95
C THR A 681 10.25 12.91 -22.13
N PHE A 682 11.35 12.70 -21.42
CA PHE A 682 12.21 11.53 -21.55
C PHE A 682 12.60 11.05 -20.15
N ASN A 683 12.60 9.73 -19.94
CA ASN A 683 13.12 9.10 -18.73
C ASN A 683 13.77 7.75 -19.08
N GLU A 684 14.89 7.46 -18.42
CA GLU A 684 15.59 6.17 -18.51
C GLU A 684 15.79 5.59 -17.11
N VAL A 685 15.48 4.29 -16.97
CA VAL A 685 15.55 3.57 -15.69
C VAL A 685 16.28 2.25 -15.90
N PRO A 686 17.42 2.00 -15.21
CA PRO A 686 18.10 0.71 -15.24
C PRO A 686 17.21 -0.42 -14.73
N ALA A 687 17.40 -1.65 -15.21
CA ALA A 687 16.73 -2.83 -14.68
C ALA A 687 17.34 -3.25 -13.33
N ALA A 688 16.51 -3.81 -12.45
CA ALA A 688 16.89 -4.22 -11.09
C ALA A 688 16.94 -5.73 -10.91
#